data_AF-A0A1Y4RRS2-F1
#
_entry.id   AF-A0A1Y4RRS2-F1
#
_cell.length_a   1.000
_cell.length_b   1.000
_cell.length_c   1.000
_cell.angle_alpha   90.00
_cell.angle_beta   90.00
_cell.angle_gamma   90.00
#
_symmetry.space_group_name_H-M   'P 1'
#
loop_
_entity.id
_entity.type
_entity.pdbx_description
1 polymer ?
#
loop_
_entity_poly.entity_id
_entity_poly.type
_entity_poly.pdbx_seq_one_letter_code
_entity_poly.pdbx_strand_id
1 'polypeptide(L)'
;MVRIGMFLGDRYEILEKIGSGGMAEVFKGKDHKLNRFVAVKVLKDEFVEDRNFVRKFKEEAQAAAALAHPNIVNVYDVGDEQNINYIVMELVEGITLKTYIEKKGRLTVKEATSIAIQVASGLEVAHNNQIVHRDIKPQNIIISREGKVKVTDFGIAKSVSSNTNTADAMGSVHYTSPEQARGGYSDAKSDIYSLGIVMYEMVTGRVPFDGETTVVVAVKHLQEDIVSPRVYASDIPVSLEHIILKCTEKSPDRRYANVTELIADLKQSLLTPDVNFVKEVVPDGAKTVAITRDEISRIKRETGRIPQDEDDAESRYAYLDHMNDGEDDDDDYDDEYDDDEYDDDDYDDDEYDPDDEDDDKDDDEDDDEEGGILDPKLEKIMMIGGIAAGVIIVIIIIVILVQVFGGRGGSGSSDNNSENTEIEDVLEENVEVPNLLGKSYAEAKEALNELGLGIDVGETRSSDEYEAGQIISQSVDAGTEVEAHTTIVVDICGDGSEIEVPDLEGKSQTQAESSLTALGLSADISESYSDDVASGRVISTSPSAGEKVAKGSVVKVVISKGSEADAQVAVPTLTNRTESEAKSLLSAAGLGSGSVSQEYSDTVAEGYIISQNPSAGSMVDKGTNVSYVVSRGQENVYIGNAEKDGSSESAVTNYLTGKGLKVSRSEAYSDTVPKGNVISYNPGNGSTVAPGSTVNIVVSLGPEPVKTAQVPGAGADVNEITNRGFVVGNRTYEYSDSIAKDKIISCSPSGTQNVGTTINVVISRGVCLHPNVDASGKCTECGKTGLTPTNPTTPSEPTTPSDGSESSSGTGGQTGT
;
A
#
# COMPACT_ATOMS: atom_id res chain seq x y z
N MET A 1 -34.73 -22.09 -13.44
CA MET A 1 -34.45 -21.29 -14.66
C MET A 1 -35.52 -20.23 -14.95
N VAL A 2 -35.13 -18.95 -14.87
CA VAL A 2 -35.99 -17.78 -15.14
C VAL A 2 -36.21 -17.59 -16.64
N ARG A 3 -37.41 -17.16 -17.06
CA ARG A 3 -37.75 -16.91 -18.47
C ARG A 3 -38.23 -15.46 -18.68
N ILE A 4 -37.98 -14.93 -19.87
CA ILE A 4 -38.56 -13.65 -20.30
C ILE A 4 -40.10 -13.75 -20.29
N GLY A 5 -40.76 -12.73 -19.78
CA GLY A 5 -42.20 -12.67 -19.54
C GLY A 5 -42.68 -13.33 -18.25
N MET A 6 -41.78 -13.94 -17.47
CA MET A 6 -42.12 -14.52 -16.17
C MET A 6 -42.31 -13.43 -15.11
N PHE A 7 -43.24 -13.65 -14.18
CA PHE A 7 -43.45 -12.78 -13.02
C PHE A 7 -42.81 -13.40 -11.78
N LEU A 8 -42.10 -12.57 -11.01
CA LEU A 8 -41.57 -12.90 -9.69
C LEU A 8 -42.34 -12.13 -8.61
N GLY A 9 -42.76 -12.82 -7.56
CA GLY A 9 -43.55 -12.28 -6.45
C GLY A 9 -44.86 -11.64 -6.88
N ASP A 10 -45.46 -12.14 -7.98
CA ASP A 10 -46.64 -11.56 -8.67
C ASP A 10 -46.52 -10.04 -8.94
N ARG A 11 -45.28 -9.53 -9.09
CA ARG A 11 -45.01 -8.09 -9.14
C ARG A 11 -43.99 -7.69 -10.21
N TYR A 12 -42.92 -8.46 -10.32
CA TYR A 12 -41.78 -8.11 -11.17
C TYR A 12 -41.80 -8.95 -12.44
N GLU A 13 -42.14 -8.33 -13.57
CA GLU A 13 -42.09 -8.98 -14.87
C GLU A 13 -40.65 -8.94 -15.42
N ILE A 14 -40.08 -10.08 -15.75
CA ILE A 14 -38.75 -10.20 -16.37
C ILE A 14 -38.84 -9.88 -17.86
N LEU A 15 -38.05 -8.92 -18.34
CA LEU A 15 -38.14 -8.42 -19.72
C LEU A 15 -36.97 -8.88 -20.59
N GLU A 16 -35.74 -8.71 -20.11
CA GLU A 16 -34.54 -9.06 -20.86
C GLU A 16 -33.37 -9.34 -19.91
N LYS A 17 -32.42 -10.19 -20.32
CA LYS A 17 -31.17 -10.41 -19.59
C LYS A 17 -30.21 -9.28 -19.93
N ILE A 18 -29.68 -8.60 -18.92
CA ILE A 18 -28.77 -7.44 -19.08
C ILE A 18 -27.36 -7.69 -18.55
N GLY A 19 -27.15 -8.78 -17.82
CA GLY A 19 -25.84 -9.16 -17.30
C GLY A 19 -25.77 -10.60 -16.83
N SER A 20 -24.55 -11.10 -16.69
CA SER A 20 -24.26 -12.42 -16.15
C SER A 20 -22.97 -12.30 -15.34
N GLY A 21 -22.99 -12.73 -14.09
CA GLY A 21 -21.80 -12.86 -13.26
C GLY A 21 -21.53 -14.32 -12.90
N GLY A 22 -20.56 -14.55 -12.01
CA GLY A 22 -20.19 -15.89 -11.56
C GLY A 22 -21.34 -16.64 -10.88
N MET A 23 -21.99 -16.03 -9.88
CA MET A 23 -23.04 -16.68 -9.09
C MET A 23 -24.47 -16.33 -9.49
N ALA A 24 -24.68 -15.26 -10.25
CA ALA A 24 -26.01 -14.71 -10.52
C ALA A 24 -26.13 -14.17 -11.94
N GLU A 25 -27.36 -14.14 -12.45
CA GLU A 25 -27.74 -13.48 -13.68
C GLU A 25 -28.52 -12.21 -13.36
N VAL A 26 -28.36 -11.15 -14.16
CA VAL A 26 -29.06 -9.88 -13.95
C VAL A 26 -30.00 -9.63 -15.11
N PHE A 27 -31.26 -9.36 -14.79
CA PHE A 27 -32.32 -9.09 -15.74
C PHE A 27 -32.87 -7.68 -15.55
N LYS A 28 -33.29 -7.04 -16.63
CA LYS A 28 -34.20 -5.90 -16.55
C LYS A 28 -35.60 -6.42 -16.29
N GLY A 29 -36.26 -5.86 -15.29
CA GLY A 29 -37.64 -6.15 -14.95
C GLY A 29 -38.50 -4.90 -14.86
N LYS A 30 -39.82 -5.10 -14.85
CA LYS A 30 -40.81 -4.06 -14.60
C LYS A 30 -41.56 -4.34 -13.30
N ASP A 31 -41.46 -3.43 -12.35
CA ASP A 31 -42.29 -3.41 -11.14
C ASP A 31 -43.66 -2.84 -11.49
N HIS A 32 -44.68 -3.69 -11.58
CA HIS A 32 -46.03 -3.27 -11.94
C HIS A 32 -46.79 -2.58 -10.81
N LYS A 33 -46.36 -2.70 -9.55
CA LYS A 33 -46.99 -1.98 -8.43
C LYS A 33 -46.58 -0.51 -8.40
N LEU A 34 -45.29 -0.23 -8.62
CA LEU A 34 -44.75 1.14 -8.62
C LEU A 34 -44.60 1.71 -10.03
N ASN A 35 -44.88 0.92 -11.07
CA ASN A 35 -44.75 1.26 -12.48
C ASN A 35 -43.37 1.84 -12.85
N ARG A 36 -42.31 1.12 -12.50
CA ARG A 36 -40.91 1.49 -12.79
C ARG A 36 -40.10 0.30 -13.30
N PHE A 37 -39.03 0.58 -14.04
CA PHE A 37 -38.05 -0.45 -14.38
C PHE A 37 -37.07 -0.67 -13.22
N VAL A 38 -36.64 -1.91 -13.06
CA VAL A 38 -35.75 -2.39 -12.00
C VAL A 38 -34.74 -3.37 -12.59
N ALA A 39 -33.59 -3.52 -11.93
CA ALA A 39 -32.71 -4.65 -12.18
C ALA A 39 -33.06 -5.78 -11.20
N VAL A 40 -33.09 -7.01 -11.68
CA VAL A 40 -33.41 -8.21 -10.91
C VAL A 40 -32.23 -9.16 -11.02
N LYS A 41 -31.44 -9.27 -9.95
CA LYS A 41 -30.32 -10.21 -9.83
C LYS A 41 -30.87 -11.53 -9.32
N VAL A 42 -30.69 -12.62 -10.06
CA VAL A 42 -31.21 -13.95 -9.75
C VAL A 42 -30.05 -14.90 -9.57
N LEU A 43 -30.05 -15.66 -8.47
CA LEU A 43 -29.04 -16.69 -8.23
C LEU A 43 -29.16 -17.81 -9.28
N LYS A 44 -28.05 -18.24 -9.88
CA LYS A 44 -28.06 -19.31 -10.88
C LYS A 44 -28.48 -20.63 -10.24
N ASP A 45 -29.22 -21.45 -11.00
CA ASP A 45 -29.76 -22.75 -10.54
C ASP A 45 -28.67 -23.65 -9.90
N GLU A 46 -27.43 -23.60 -10.39
CA GLU A 46 -26.28 -24.38 -9.88
C GLU A 46 -25.83 -24.04 -8.44
N PHE A 47 -26.23 -22.88 -7.92
CA PHE A 47 -25.90 -22.44 -6.55
C PHE A 47 -27.10 -22.47 -5.60
N VAL A 48 -28.30 -22.82 -6.09
CA VAL A 48 -29.53 -22.77 -5.31
C VAL A 48 -29.57 -23.86 -4.23
N GLU A 49 -28.99 -25.04 -4.49
CA GLU A 49 -28.97 -26.15 -3.52
C GLU A 49 -27.94 -25.96 -2.40
N ASP A 50 -26.94 -25.09 -2.61
CA ASP A 50 -25.92 -24.80 -1.61
C ASP A 50 -26.43 -23.72 -0.64
N ARG A 51 -26.80 -24.17 0.57
CA ARG A 51 -27.26 -23.30 1.67
C ARG A 51 -26.30 -22.17 1.99
N ASN A 52 -24.98 -22.35 1.80
CA ASN A 52 -24.00 -21.29 2.04
C ASN A 52 -24.06 -20.19 0.97
N PHE A 53 -24.20 -20.55 -0.31
CA PHE A 53 -24.34 -19.56 -1.39
C PHE A 53 -25.66 -18.79 -1.25
N VAL A 54 -26.77 -19.47 -0.98
CA VAL A 54 -28.07 -18.82 -0.76
C VAL A 54 -28.04 -17.86 0.43
N ARG A 55 -27.47 -18.29 1.57
CA ARG A 55 -27.32 -17.44 2.76
C ARG A 55 -26.52 -16.18 2.44
N LYS A 56 -25.34 -16.32 1.85
CA LYS A 56 -24.47 -15.19 1.48
C LYS A 56 -25.12 -14.24 0.49
N PHE A 57 -25.86 -14.78 -0.48
CA PHE A 57 -26.61 -13.98 -1.45
C PHE A 57 -27.67 -13.11 -0.77
N LYS A 58 -28.37 -13.64 0.25
CA LYS A 58 -29.34 -12.89 1.06
C LYS A 58 -28.65 -11.85 1.96
N GLU A 59 -27.53 -12.21 2.61
CA GLU A 59 -26.74 -11.30 3.45
C GLU A 59 -26.19 -10.09 2.66
N GLU A 60 -25.69 -10.32 1.44
CA GLU A 60 -25.25 -9.25 0.51
C GLU A 60 -26.37 -8.25 0.23
N ALA A 61 -27.56 -8.76 -0.09
CA ALA A 61 -28.72 -7.94 -0.38
C ALA A 61 -29.15 -7.10 0.84
N GLN A 62 -29.16 -7.72 2.03
CA GLN A 62 -29.54 -7.06 3.27
C GLN A 62 -28.56 -5.94 3.66
N ALA A 63 -27.25 -6.18 3.52
CA ALA A 63 -26.24 -5.16 3.77
C ALA A 63 -26.41 -3.97 2.82
N ALA A 64 -26.59 -4.22 1.52
CA ALA A 64 -26.79 -3.16 0.53
C ALA A 64 -28.14 -2.43 0.70
N ALA A 65 -29.19 -3.10 1.18
CA ALA A 65 -30.51 -2.49 1.42
C ALA A 65 -30.51 -1.47 2.57
N ALA A 66 -29.56 -1.56 3.51
CA ALA A 66 -29.39 -0.57 4.57
C ALA A 66 -28.79 0.76 4.08
N LEU A 67 -28.26 0.80 2.85
CA LEU A 67 -27.54 1.93 2.29
C LEU A 67 -28.42 2.71 1.31
N ALA A 68 -28.50 4.03 1.50
CA ALA A 68 -29.16 4.94 0.57
C ALA A 68 -28.22 6.11 0.24
N HIS A 69 -27.67 6.10 -0.97
CA HIS A 69 -26.71 7.12 -1.40
C HIS A 69 -26.68 7.29 -2.93
N PRO A 70 -26.49 8.51 -3.50
CA PRO A 70 -26.43 8.71 -4.95
C PRO A 70 -25.39 7.85 -5.67
N ASN A 71 -24.28 7.51 -5.00
CA ASN A 71 -23.19 6.70 -5.56
C ASN A 71 -23.24 5.21 -5.19
N ILE A 72 -24.36 4.72 -4.64
CA ILE A 72 -24.60 3.30 -4.38
C ILE A 72 -25.87 2.90 -5.15
N VAL A 73 -25.90 1.68 -5.70
CA VAL A 73 -27.10 1.10 -6.30
C VAL A 73 -28.06 0.72 -5.17
N ASN A 74 -29.27 1.28 -5.19
CA ASN A 74 -30.25 1.01 -4.14
C ASN A 74 -30.86 -0.39 -4.30
N VAL A 75 -30.91 -1.17 -3.21
CA VAL A 75 -31.69 -2.42 -3.16
C VAL A 75 -33.10 -2.11 -2.69
N TYR A 76 -34.09 -2.59 -3.43
CA TYR A 76 -35.50 -2.33 -3.18
C TYR A 76 -36.23 -3.47 -2.50
N ASP A 77 -35.90 -4.71 -2.85
CA ASP A 77 -36.59 -5.90 -2.36
C ASP A 77 -35.70 -7.14 -2.48
N VAL A 78 -35.99 -8.14 -1.67
CA VAL A 78 -35.33 -9.46 -1.71
C VAL A 78 -36.42 -10.51 -1.67
N GLY A 79 -36.40 -11.44 -2.62
CA GLY A 79 -37.43 -12.45 -2.78
C GLY A 79 -36.88 -13.86 -2.87
N ASP A 80 -37.74 -14.79 -2.46
CA ASP A 80 -37.53 -16.24 -2.52
C ASP A 80 -38.87 -16.85 -2.90
N GLU A 81 -38.98 -17.32 -4.15
CA GLU A 81 -40.21 -17.93 -4.66
C GLU A 81 -39.89 -19.13 -5.55
N GLN A 82 -40.55 -20.26 -5.32
CA GLN A 82 -40.43 -21.46 -6.17
C GLN A 82 -38.99 -21.90 -6.41
N ASN A 83 -38.15 -21.80 -5.37
CA ASN A 83 -36.71 -22.09 -5.42
C ASN A 83 -35.88 -21.10 -6.29
N ILE A 84 -36.40 -19.88 -6.51
CA ILE A 84 -35.73 -18.79 -7.21
C ILE A 84 -35.42 -17.70 -6.19
N ASN A 85 -34.14 -17.55 -5.87
CA ASN A 85 -33.66 -16.47 -5.00
C ASN A 85 -33.30 -15.26 -5.87
N TYR A 86 -33.88 -14.10 -5.57
CA TYR A 86 -33.66 -12.88 -6.35
C TYR A 86 -33.59 -11.61 -5.50
N ILE A 87 -32.86 -10.62 -6.02
CA ILE A 87 -32.69 -9.29 -5.44
C ILE A 87 -33.17 -8.27 -6.46
N VAL A 88 -34.08 -7.39 -6.05
CA VAL A 88 -34.59 -6.31 -6.88
C VAL A 88 -33.88 -5.02 -6.49
N MET A 89 -33.27 -4.37 -7.46
CA MET A 89 -32.43 -3.18 -7.26
C MET A 89 -32.68 -2.12 -8.32
N GLU A 90 -32.12 -0.93 -8.10
CA GLU A 90 -32.14 0.18 -9.03
C GLU A 90 -31.55 -0.23 -10.39
N LEU A 91 -32.30 0.02 -11.47
CA LEU A 91 -31.77 -0.10 -12.82
C LEU A 91 -30.98 1.16 -13.16
N VAL A 92 -29.66 1.02 -13.31
CA VAL A 92 -28.78 2.10 -13.75
C VAL A 92 -28.57 1.99 -15.25
N GLU A 93 -29.07 2.96 -16.02
CA GLU A 93 -28.83 3.02 -17.46
C GLU A 93 -27.44 3.59 -17.73
N GLY A 94 -26.50 2.72 -18.12
CA GLY A 94 -25.09 3.07 -18.26
C GLY A 94 -24.22 1.89 -18.70
N ILE A 95 -22.90 2.06 -18.59
CA ILE A 95 -21.90 1.01 -18.81
C ILE A 95 -21.01 0.86 -17.57
N THR A 96 -20.36 -0.30 -17.44
CA THR A 96 -19.39 -0.50 -16.36
C THR A 96 -18.14 0.36 -16.59
N LEU A 97 -17.43 0.70 -15.53
CA LEU A 97 -16.15 1.39 -15.61
C LEU A 97 -15.13 0.55 -16.40
N LYS A 98 -15.20 -0.78 -16.34
CA LYS A 98 -14.34 -1.66 -17.13
C LYS A 98 -14.51 -1.41 -18.64
N THR A 99 -15.75 -1.46 -19.12
CA THR A 99 -16.07 -1.19 -20.52
C THR A 99 -15.71 0.25 -20.91
N TYR A 100 -15.83 1.19 -19.98
CA TYR A 100 -15.45 2.58 -20.23
C TYR A 100 -13.92 2.74 -20.40
N ILE A 101 -13.12 2.09 -19.56
CA ILE A 101 -11.65 2.05 -19.69
C ILE A 101 -11.25 1.38 -21.00
N GLU A 102 -11.84 0.23 -21.33
CA GLU A 102 -11.54 -0.52 -22.57
C GLU A 102 -11.80 0.31 -23.84
N LYS A 103 -12.91 1.07 -23.87
CA LYS A 103 -13.24 1.94 -25.00
C LYS A 103 -12.31 3.14 -25.15
N LYS A 104 -11.83 3.71 -24.05
CA LYS A 104 -10.95 4.90 -24.05
C LYS A 104 -9.46 4.56 -24.03
N GLY A 105 -9.09 3.31 -23.73
CA GLY A 105 -7.73 2.91 -23.40
C GLY A 105 -7.31 3.40 -22.00
N ARG A 106 -7.30 4.71 -21.78
CA ARG A 106 -7.09 5.35 -20.46
C ARG A 106 -7.95 6.61 -20.33
N LEU A 107 -8.28 6.99 -19.10
CA LEU A 107 -9.08 8.16 -18.80
C LEU A 107 -8.19 9.38 -18.56
N THR A 108 -8.75 10.57 -18.77
CA THR A 108 -8.07 11.80 -18.36
C THR A 108 -7.99 11.88 -16.82
N VAL A 109 -6.96 12.57 -16.32
CA VAL A 109 -6.74 12.79 -14.88
C VAL A 109 -7.99 13.34 -14.19
N LYS A 110 -8.68 14.29 -14.83
CA LYS A 110 -9.89 14.93 -14.29
C LYS A 110 -11.06 13.95 -14.21
N GLU A 111 -11.27 13.14 -15.25
CA GLU A 111 -12.32 12.12 -15.27
C GLU A 111 -12.05 11.04 -14.21
N ALA A 112 -10.83 10.49 -14.18
CA ALA A 112 -10.44 9.46 -13.23
C ALA A 112 -10.59 9.94 -11.78
N THR A 113 -10.15 11.17 -11.48
CA THR A 113 -10.28 11.76 -10.15
C THR A 113 -11.75 12.01 -9.77
N SER A 114 -12.58 12.49 -10.72
CA SER A 114 -14.02 12.68 -10.49
C SER A 114 -14.74 11.36 -10.20
N ILE A 115 -14.43 10.31 -10.96
CA ILE A 115 -14.98 8.97 -10.73
C ILE A 115 -14.53 8.43 -9.37
N ALA A 116 -13.24 8.56 -9.04
CA ALA A 116 -12.69 8.12 -7.76
C ALA A 116 -13.37 8.80 -6.56
N ILE A 117 -13.62 10.12 -6.63
CA ILE A 117 -14.34 10.86 -5.59
C ILE A 117 -15.76 10.31 -5.41
N GLN A 118 -16.47 10.02 -6.51
CA GLN A 118 -17.83 9.49 -6.43
C GLN A 118 -17.87 8.07 -5.85
N VAL A 119 -16.94 7.19 -6.25
CA VAL A 119 -16.81 5.84 -5.67
C VAL A 119 -16.48 5.93 -4.18
N ALA A 120 -15.50 6.76 -3.82
CA ALA A 120 -15.12 7.00 -2.43
C ALA A 120 -16.30 7.55 -1.59
N SER A 121 -17.12 8.45 -2.15
CA SER A 121 -18.33 8.96 -1.49
C SER A 121 -19.34 7.85 -1.19
N GLY A 122 -19.47 6.85 -2.09
CA GLY A 122 -20.26 5.64 -1.81
C GLY A 122 -19.66 4.77 -0.71
N LEU A 123 -18.35 4.54 -0.75
CA LEU A 123 -17.64 3.75 0.26
C LEU A 123 -17.69 4.39 1.65
N GLU A 124 -17.58 5.72 1.75
CA GLU A 124 -17.67 6.44 3.03
C GLU A 124 -19.00 6.15 3.74
N VAL A 125 -20.12 6.17 3.02
CA VAL A 125 -21.44 5.86 3.59
C VAL A 125 -21.55 4.40 4.00
N ALA A 126 -21.01 3.47 3.21
CA ALA A 126 -20.97 2.07 3.58
C ALA A 126 -20.15 1.83 4.87
N HIS A 127 -18.94 2.39 4.93
CA HIS A 127 -18.03 2.24 6.07
C HIS A 127 -18.60 2.87 7.35
N ASN A 128 -19.30 4.01 7.25
CA ASN A 128 -20.00 4.63 8.38
C ASN A 128 -21.14 3.77 8.93
N ASN A 129 -21.70 2.87 8.11
CA ASN A 129 -22.68 1.87 8.51
C ASN A 129 -22.04 0.50 8.81
N GLN A 130 -20.71 0.45 9.01
CA GLN A 130 -19.94 -0.76 9.31
C GLN A 130 -20.01 -1.84 8.22
N ILE A 131 -20.33 -1.46 6.98
CA ILE A 131 -20.38 -2.34 5.82
C ILE A 131 -19.12 -2.13 4.99
N VAL A 132 -18.36 -3.19 4.77
CA VAL A 132 -17.16 -3.19 3.91
C VAL A 132 -17.52 -3.82 2.57
N HIS A 133 -17.09 -3.23 1.46
CA HIS A 133 -17.45 -3.68 0.12
C HIS A 133 -16.73 -4.96 -0.28
N ARG A 134 -15.42 -5.09 0.01
CA ARG A 134 -14.57 -6.27 -0.21
C ARG A 134 -14.29 -6.68 -1.67
N ASP A 135 -15.07 -6.21 -2.64
CA ASP A 135 -14.88 -6.53 -4.08
C ASP A 135 -14.90 -5.28 -4.96
N ILE A 136 -14.17 -4.22 -4.58
CA ILE A 136 -14.08 -3.00 -5.40
C ILE A 136 -13.25 -3.29 -6.65
N LYS A 137 -13.87 -3.12 -7.82
CA LYS A 137 -13.27 -3.32 -9.15
C LYS A 137 -14.09 -2.61 -10.23
N PRO A 138 -13.54 -2.36 -11.43
CA PRO A 138 -14.23 -1.59 -12.46
C PRO A 138 -15.53 -2.23 -12.98
N GLN A 139 -15.70 -3.55 -12.85
CA GLN A 139 -16.94 -4.25 -13.23
C GLN A 139 -18.10 -3.95 -12.27
N ASN A 140 -17.78 -3.64 -11.00
CA ASN A 140 -18.75 -3.34 -9.94
C ASN A 140 -19.03 -1.83 -9.80
N ILE A 141 -18.55 -1.03 -10.77
CA ILE A 141 -18.74 0.42 -10.82
C ILE A 141 -19.44 0.75 -12.14
N ILE A 142 -20.60 1.40 -12.09
CA ILE A 142 -21.40 1.76 -13.26
C ILE A 142 -21.38 3.26 -13.46
N ILE A 143 -21.12 3.70 -14.70
CA ILE A 143 -21.23 5.10 -15.12
C ILE A 143 -22.56 5.23 -15.88
N SER A 144 -23.49 5.98 -15.31
CA SER A 144 -24.78 6.29 -15.96
C SER A 144 -24.61 7.21 -17.16
N ARG A 145 -25.62 7.25 -18.03
CA ARG A 145 -25.67 8.21 -19.17
C ARG A 145 -25.58 9.68 -18.75
N GLU A 146 -25.96 10.00 -17.50
CA GLU A 146 -25.86 11.34 -16.92
C GLU A 146 -24.48 11.64 -16.30
N GLY A 147 -23.51 10.72 -16.41
CA GLY A 147 -22.18 10.86 -15.81
C GLY A 147 -22.10 10.59 -14.30
N LYS A 148 -23.21 10.19 -13.66
CA LYS A 148 -23.20 9.74 -12.26
C LYS A 148 -22.60 8.35 -12.15
N VAL A 149 -21.75 8.15 -11.15
CA VAL A 149 -21.09 6.88 -10.85
C VAL A 149 -21.80 6.18 -9.70
N LYS A 150 -22.06 4.87 -9.84
CA LYS A 150 -22.71 4.04 -8.82
C LYS A 150 -21.94 2.74 -8.58
N VAL A 151 -21.74 2.41 -7.31
CA VAL A 151 -21.12 1.16 -6.85
C VAL A 151 -22.22 0.12 -6.62
N THR A 152 -21.97 -1.13 -7.03
CA THR A 152 -22.87 -2.28 -6.90
C THR A 152 -22.11 -3.50 -6.38
N ASP A 153 -22.83 -4.57 -6.00
CA ASP A 153 -22.28 -5.90 -5.68
C ASP A 153 -21.30 -5.91 -4.50
N PHE A 154 -21.82 -5.61 -3.30
CA PHE A 154 -21.06 -5.71 -2.05
C PHE A 154 -20.64 -7.16 -1.80
N GLY A 155 -19.34 -7.43 -1.83
CA GLY A 155 -18.70 -8.75 -1.90
C GLY A 155 -18.76 -9.60 -0.63
N ILE A 156 -19.94 -9.78 -0.03
CA ILE A 156 -20.15 -10.69 1.10
C ILE A 156 -20.09 -12.16 0.66
N ALA A 157 -20.35 -12.46 -0.62
CA ALA A 157 -20.44 -13.83 -1.12
C ALA A 157 -19.12 -14.54 -1.46
N LYS A 158 -17.99 -13.85 -1.49
CA LYS A 158 -16.70 -14.45 -1.87
C LYS A 158 -15.92 -14.94 -0.64
N SER A 159 -16.30 -16.09 -0.10
CA SER A 159 -15.31 -16.93 0.60
C SER A 159 -14.71 -17.89 -0.41
N VAL A 160 -13.38 -17.99 -0.39
CA VAL A 160 -12.58 -18.86 -1.25
C VAL A 160 -13.06 -20.32 -1.09
N SER A 161 -13.90 -20.79 -2.00
CA SER A 161 -14.03 -22.21 -2.28
C SER A 161 -12.95 -22.57 -3.28
N SER A 162 -12.11 -23.54 -2.95
CA SER A 162 -10.92 -24.00 -3.69
C SER A 162 -11.18 -24.47 -5.13
N ASN A 163 -12.43 -24.42 -5.62
CA ASN A 163 -12.87 -25.05 -6.87
C ASN A 163 -13.68 -24.15 -7.82
N THR A 164 -13.71 -22.82 -7.66
CA THR A 164 -14.44 -21.97 -8.63
C THR A 164 -13.70 -21.82 -9.95
N ASN A 165 -14.39 -22.19 -11.04
CA ASN A 165 -13.97 -22.09 -12.44
C ASN A 165 -13.13 -20.83 -12.75
N THR A 166 -12.06 -21.05 -13.49
CA THR A 166 -10.87 -20.19 -13.65
C THR A 166 -11.11 -18.81 -14.25
N ALA A 167 -12.23 -18.53 -14.93
CA ALA A 167 -12.42 -17.26 -15.65
C ALA A 167 -12.85 -16.05 -14.77
N ASP A 168 -13.83 -16.22 -13.88
CA ASP A 168 -14.35 -15.12 -13.04
C ASP A 168 -13.47 -14.83 -11.81
N ALA A 169 -12.73 -15.85 -11.36
CA ALA A 169 -11.71 -15.71 -10.32
C ALA A 169 -10.49 -14.90 -10.83
N MET A 170 -10.18 -15.02 -12.13
CA MET A 170 -9.04 -14.35 -12.76
C MET A 170 -9.23 -12.83 -12.85
N GLY A 171 -10.45 -12.34 -13.11
CA GLY A 171 -10.69 -10.88 -13.16
C GLY A 171 -10.69 -10.18 -11.79
N SER A 172 -11.01 -10.88 -10.70
CA SER A 172 -11.17 -10.24 -9.37
C SER A 172 -9.85 -10.16 -8.59
N VAL A 173 -8.90 -11.06 -8.85
CA VAL A 173 -7.63 -11.11 -8.10
C VAL A 173 -6.75 -9.88 -8.34
N HIS A 174 -6.85 -9.24 -9.51
CA HIS A 174 -6.07 -8.03 -9.85
C HIS A 174 -6.35 -6.81 -8.98
N TYR A 175 -7.45 -6.80 -8.23
CA TYR A 175 -7.84 -5.68 -7.35
C TYR A 175 -7.81 -6.06 -5.87
N THR A 176 -7.36 -7.29 -5.57
CA THR A 176 -7.40 -7.85 -4.22
C THR A 176 -6.34 -7.20 -3.33
N SER A 177 -6.74 -6.83 -2.11
CA SER A 177 -5.81 -6.28 -1.12
C SER A 177 -4.82 -7.34 -0.59
N PRO A 178 -3.62 -6.94 -0.12
CA PRO A 178 -2.64 -7.88 0.43
C PRO A 178 -3.19 -8.72 1.59
N GLU A 179 -3.99 -8.13 2.47
CA GLU A 179 -4.65 -8.84 3.56
C GLU A 179 -5.66 -9.88 3.06
N GLN A 180 -6.44 -9.57 2.01
CA GLN A 180 -7.34 -10.53 1.37
C GLN A 180 -6.58 -11.68 0.69
N ALA A 181 -5.47 -11.38 0.02
CA ALA A 181 -4.63 -12.40 -0.61
C ALA A 181 -3.98 -13.37 0.41
N ARG A 182 -3.79 -12.95 1.67
CA ARG A 182 -3.35 -13.85 2.77
C ARG A 182 -4.48 -14.62 3.45
N GLY A 183 -5.74 -14.34 3.11
CA GLY A 183 -6.90 -14.84 3.86
C GLY A 183 -7.10 -14.15 5.22
N GLY A 184 -6.52 -12.96 5.41
CA GLY A 184 -6.70 -12.14 6.61
C GLY A 184 -8.03 -11.36 6.61
N TYR A 185 -8.31 -10.68 7.72
CA TYR A 185 -9.52 -9.88 7.87
C TYR A 185 -9.50 -8.66 6.92
N SER A 186 -10.58 -8.46 6.16
CA SER A 186 -10.74 -7.33 5.24
C SER A 186 -11.59 -6.25 5.89
N ASP A 187 -11.08 -5.03 5.93
CA ASP A 187 -11.71 -3.87 6.56
C ASP A 187 -11.87 -2.71 5.55
N ALA A 188 -12.25 -1.53 6.05
CA ALA A 188 -12.39 -0.32 5.24
C ALA A 188 -11.10 0.04 4.45
N LYS A 189 -9.92 -0.26 4.99
CA LYS A 189 -8.63 0.01 4.32
C LYS A 189 -8.36 -0.96 3.18
N SER A 190 -8.99 -2.14 3.18
CA SER A 190 -8.96 -3.06 2.04
C SER A 190 -9.68 -2.45 0.82
N ASP A 191 -10.83 -1.83 1.02
CA ASP A 191 -11.56 -1.12 -0.06
C ASP A 191 -10.76 0.07 -0.61
N ILE A 192 -10.05 0.80 0.26
CA ILE A 192 -9.16 1.91 -0.12
C ILE A 192 -8.04 1.40 -1.04
N TYR A 193 -7.45 0.23 -0.72
CA TYR A 193 -6.43 -0.37 -1.58
C TYR A 193 -6.97 -0.74 -2.95
N SER A 194 -8.11 -1.43 -2.99
CA SER A 194 -8.75 -1.83 -4.24
C SER A 194 -9.13 -0.61 -5.10
N LEU A 195 -9.64 0.46 -4.49
CA LEU A 195 -9.87 1.73 -5.19
C LEU A 195 -8.57 2.35 -5.72
N GLY A 196 -7.46 2.23 -4.99
CA GLY A 196 -6.11 2.59 -5.45
C GLY A 196 -5.72 1.88 -6.75
N ILE A 197 -5.97 0.57 -6.83
CA ILE A 197 -5.73 -0.22 -8.03
C ILE A 197 -6.66 0.21 -9.18
N VAL A 198 -7.94 0.45 -8.90
CA VAL A 198 -8.89 0.98 -9.90
C VAL A 198 -8.43 2.33 -10.44
N MET A 199 -7.97 3.25 -9.58
CA MET A 199 -7.42 4.53 -10.01
C MET A 199 -6.18 4.37 -10.89
N TYR A 200 -5.30 3.44 -10.53
CA TYR A 200 -4.12 3.11 -11.33
C TYR A 200 -4.51 2.67 -12.75
N GLU A 201 -5.46 1.74 -12.88
CA GLU A 201 -5.94 1.27 -14.19
C GLU A 201 -6.64 2.38 -14.98
N MET A 202 -7.45 3.22 -14.33
CA MET A 202 -8.11 4.34 -15.00
C MET A 202 -7.11 5.27 -15.69
N VAL A 203 -5.99 5.62 -15.05
CA VAL A 203 -5.04 6.61 -15.58
C VAL A 203 -3.94 6.02 -16.47
N THR A 204 -3.68 4.72 -16.37
CA THR A 204 -2.63 4.03 -17.15
C THR A 204 -3.16 3.08 -18.23
N GLY A 205 -4.44 2.73 -18.17
CA GLY A 205 -5.09 1.72 -19.01
C GLY A 205 -4.69 0.28 -18.70
N ARG A 206 -3.94 0.05 -17.62
CA ARG A 206 -3.42 -1.28 -17.25
C ARG A 206 -3.44 -1.48 -15.74
N VAL A 207 -3.58 -2.72 -15.30
CA VAL A 207 -3.43 -3.07 -13.88
C VAL A 207 -1.94 -3.03 -13.48
N PRO A 208 -1.61 -2.72 -12.22
CA PRO A 208 -0.22 -2.67 -11.77
C PRO A 208 0.41 -4.06 -11.64
N PHE A 209 -0.41 -5.09 -11.41
CA PHE A 209 0.04 -6.48 -11.30
C PHE A 209 -0.77 -7.38 -12.22
N ASP A 210 -0.05 -8.12 -13.06
CA ASP A 210 -0.60 -9.08 -14.01
C ASP A 210 0.25 -10.37 -14.03
N GLY A 211 -0.32 -11.48 -14.47
CA GLY A 211 0.36 -12.77 -14.50
C GLY A 211 -0.49 -13.92 -15.01
N GLU A 212 0.16 -15.01 -15.44
CA GLU A 212 -0.48 -16.16 -16.08
C GLU A 212 -1.45 -16.92 -15.16
N THR A 213 -1.26 -16.81 -13.84
CA THR A 213 -2.14 -17.46 -12.86
C THR A 213 -2.59 -16.49 -11.79
N THR A 214 -3.77 -16.75 -11.22
CA THR A 214 -4.34 -15.94 -10.14
C THR A 214 -3.46 -15.92 -8.90
N VAL A 215 -2.77 -17.03 -8.62
CA VAL A 215 -1.82 -17.15 -7.53
C VAL A 215 -0.64 -16.20 -7.73
N VAL A 216 -0.10 -16.09 -8.95
CA VAL A 216 0.98 -15.16 -9.27
C VAL A 216 0.54 -13.72 -9.01
N VAL A 217 -0.63 -13.33 -9.50
CA VAL A 217 -1.17 -11.97 -9.27
C VAL A 217 -1.36 -11.68 -7.77
N ALA A 218 -1.89 -12.65 -7.01
CA ALA A 218 -2.03 -12.53 -5.56
C ALA A 218 -0.67 -12.34 -4.87
N VAL A 219 0.35 -13.12 -5.23
CA VAL A 219 1.72 -12.98 -4.69
C VAL A 219 2.31 -11.61 -5.01
N LYS A 220 2.08 -11.07 -6.21
CA LYS A 220 2.51 -9.72 -6.58
C LYS A 220 1.88 -8.65 -5.70
N HIS A 221 0.57 -8.75 -5.42
CA HIS A 221 -0.06 -7.86 -4.44
C HIS A 221 0.57 -7.97 -3.05
N LEU A 222 1.08 -9.14 -2.65
CA LEU A 222 1.71 -9.34 -1.34
C LEU A 222 3.14 -8.79 -1.22
N GLN A 223 3.92 -8.84 -2.31
CA GLN A 223 5.37 -8.71 -2.26
C GLN A 223 5.98 -7.70 -3.24
N GLU A 224 5.36 -7.50 -4.41
CA GLU A 224 5.93 -6.66 -5.46
C GLU A 224 5.51 -5.19 -5.28
N ASP A 225 6.44 -4.26 -5.41
CA ASP A 225 6.15 -2.83 -5.34
C ASP A 225 5.42 -2.37 -6.62
N ILE A 226 4.47 -1.45 -6.47
CA ILE A 226 3.79 -0.86 -7.64
C ILE A 226 4.76 0.06 -8.38
N VAL A 227 4.88 -0.14 -9.68
CA VAL A 227 5.56 0.79 -10.58
C VAL A 227 4.79 2.10 -10.60
N SER A 228 5.47 3.24 -10.49
CA SER A 228 4.79 4.54 -10.56
C SER A 228 3.94 4.66 -11.83
N PRO A 229 2.68 5.14 -11.74
CA PRO A 229 1.83 5.29 -12.91
C PRO A 229 2.40 6.31 -13.92
N ARG A 230 3.26 7.25 -13.47
CA ARG A 230 3.93 8.23 -14.34
C ARG A 230 4.96 7.61 -15.29
N VAL A 231 5.41 6.39 -15.00
CA VAL A 231 6.25 5.61 -15.92
C VAL A 231 5.48 5.28 -17.20
N TYR A 232 4.17 5.03 -17.09
CA TYR A 232 3.30 4.70 -18.22
C TYR A 232 2.57 5.91 -18.80
N ALA A 233 2.37 6.94 -17.99
CA ALA A 233 1.61 8.14 -18.32
C ALA A 233 2.23 9.38 -17.64
N SER A 234 3.19 10.01 -18.30
CA SER A 234 3.99 11.12 -17.75
C SER A 234 3.19 12.39 -17.46
N ASP A 235 2.00 12.51 -18.04
CA ASP A 235 1.01 13.58 -17.84
C ASP A 235 0.24 13.48 -16.51
N ILE A 236 0.40 12.39 -15.76
CA ILE A 236 -0.20 12.26 -14.43
C ILE A 236 0.47 13.23 -13.44
N PRO A 237 -0.31 14.11 -12.76
CA PRO A 237 0.24 15.03 -11.79
C PRO A 237 0.79 14.33 -10.55
N VAL A 238 1.77 14.98 -9.91
CA VAL A 238 2.44 14.50 -8.70
C VAL A 238 1.44 14.15 -7.60
N SER A 239 0.44 15.01 -7.37
CA SER A 239 -0.57 14.77 -6.33
C SER A 239 -1.33 13.45 -6.54
N LEU A 240 -1.80 13.16 -7.75
CA LEU A 240 -2.57 11.95 -8.04
C LEU A 240 -1.71 10.69 -7.98
N GLU A 241 -0.46 10.76 -8.47
CA GLU A 241 0.52 9.68 -8.31
C GLU A 241 0.67 9.29 -6.82
N HIS A 242 0.92 10.26 -5.95
CA HIS A 242 1.12 10.00 -4.54
C HIS A 242 -0.15 9.50 -3.83
N ILE A 243 -1.34 9.94 -4.26
CA ILE A 243 -2.61 9.40 -3.75
C ILE A 243 -2.75 7.92 -4.11
N ILE A 244 -2.49 7.54 -5.36
CA ILE A 244 -2.55 6.15 -5.84
C ILE A 244 -1.56 5.27 -5.06
N LEU A 245 -0.31 5.73 -4.94
CA LEU A 245 0.73 4.99 -4.21
C LEU A 245 0.38 4.82 -2.73
N LYS A 246 -0.14 5.85 -2.07
CA LYS A 246 -0.58 5.75 -0.67
C LYS A 246 -1.76 4.81 -0.48
N CYS A 247 -2.73 4.80 -1.40
CA CYS A 247 -3.83 3.83 -1.33
C CYS A 247 -3.33 2.39 -1.44
N THR A 248 -2.28 2.17 -2.23
CA THR A 248 -1.76 0.85 -2.59
C THR A 248 -0.58 0.38 -1.75
N GLU A 249 -0.33 1.03 -0.62
CA GLU A 249 0.63 0.58 0.38
C GLU A 249 0.31 -0.84 0.89
N LYS A 250 1.33 -1.66 1.08
CA LYS A 250 1.14 -3.07 1.48
C LYS A 250 0.58 -3.20 2.88
N SER A 251 1.04 -2.35 3.80
CA SER A 251 0.53 -2.28 5.17
C SER A 251 -0.73 -1.42 5.20
N PRO A 252 -1.88 -1.93 5.71
CA PRO A 252 -3.10 -1.14 5.85
C PRO A 252 -2.89 0.15 6.65
N ASP A 253 -1.99 0.16 7.62
CA ASP A 253 -1.74 1.33 8.49
C ASP A 253 -0.94 2.44 7.82
N ARG A 254 -0.35 2.18 6.65
CA ARG A 254 0.30 3.20 5.82
C ARG A 254 -0.65 3.87 4.83
N ARG A 255 -1.84 3.29 4.64
CA ARG A 255 -2.89 3.83 3.76
C ARG A 255 -3.61 4.99 4.47
N TYR A 256 -4.61 5.55 3.81
CA TYR A 256 -5.53 6.47 4.48
C TYR A 256 -6.26 5.77 5.62
N ALA A 257 -6.40 6.46 6.76
CA ALA A 257 -7.06 5.89 7.94
C ALA A 257 -8.55 5.63 7.70
N ASN A 258 -9.18 6.43 6.83
CA ASN A 258 -10.57 6.37 6.44
C ASN A 258 -10.76 6.99 5.04
N VAL A 259 -11.92 6.74 4.42
CA VAL A 259 -12.22 7.22 3.07
C VAL A 259 -12.42 8.74 3.02
N THR A 260 -12.84 9.38 4.12
CA THR A 260 -12.99 10.84 4.20
C THR A 260 -11.67 11.56 3.92
N GLU A 261 -10.56 11.07 4.47
CA GLU A 261 -9.21 11.60 4.19
C GLU A 261 -8.82 11.44 2.71
N LEU A 262 -9.13 10.28 2.12
CA LEU A 262 -8.91 10.04 0.69
C LEU A 262 -9.71 11.02 -0.18
N ILE A 263 -10.98 11.26 0.13
CA ILE A 263 -11.83 12.22 -0.59
C ILE A 263 -11.25 13.64 -0.50
N ALA A 264 -10.74 14.03 0.66
CA ALA A 264 -10.13 15.35 0.85
C ALA A 264 -8.90 15.53 -0.05
N ASP A 265 -8.00 14.54 -0.07
CA ASP A 265 -6.79 14.59 -0.89
C ASP A 265 -7.12 14.52 -2.40
N LEU A 266 -8.10 13.71 -2.83
CA LEU A 266 -8.58 13.69 -4.22
C LEU A 266 -9.22 15.01 -4.66
N LYS A 267 -9.94 15.70 -3.77
CA LYS A 267 -10.47 17.03 -4.08
C LYS A 267 -9.35 18.07 -4.15
N GLN A 268 -8.35 17.95 -3.29
CA GLN A 268 -7.19 18.85 -3.30
C GLN A 268 -6.32 18.64 -4.55
N SER A 269 -6.20 17.42 -5.08
CA SER A 269 -5.42 17.16 -6.31
C SER A 269 -6.01 17.85 -7.54
N LEU A 270 -7.33 18.09 -7.55
CA LEU A 270 -7.98 18.89 -8.60
C LEU A 270 -7.65 20.39 -8.51
N LEU A 271 -7.24 20.88 -7.34
CA LEU A 271 -6.90 22.29 -7.10
C LEU A 271 -5.39 22.56 -7.22
N THR A 272 -4.57 21.65 -6.70
CA THR A 272 -3.10 21.76 -6.69
C THR A 272 -2.46 20.49 -7.25
N PRO A 273 -2.58 20.25 -8.57
CA PRO A 273 -2.19 18.99 -9.19
C PRO A 273 -0.68 18.69 -9.08
N ASP A 274 0.16 19.71 -9.16
CA ASP A 274 1.63 19.56 -9.21
C ASP A 274 2.31 19.54 -7.84
N VAL A 275 1.54 19.66 -6.75
CA VAL A 275 2.06 19.71 -5.39
C VAL A 275 1.88 18.37 -4.71
N ASN A 276 2.96 17.82 -4.15
CA ASN A 276 2.83 16.71 -3.21
C ASN A 276 2.42 17.24 -1.83
N PHE A 277 1.13 17.09 -1.49
CA PHE A 277 0.58 17.37 -0.17
C PHE A 277 0.20 16.10 0.60
N VAL A 278 0.32 14.93 -0.03
CA VAL A 278 -0.07 13.64 0.54
C VAL A 278 0.86 13.33 1.70
N LYS A 279 0.31 13.24 2.89
CA LYS A 279 1.09 12.89 4.09
C LYS A 279 1.42 11.41 4.04
N GLU A 280 2.69 11.05 3.94
CA GLU A 280 3.15 9.70 4.21
C GLU A 280 2.84 9.38 5.68
N VAL A 281 1.97 8.39 5.91
CA VAL A 281 1.80 7.82 7.24
C VAL A 281 3.00 6.93 7.45
N VAL A 282 4.06 7.47 8.04
CA VAL A 282 5.13 6.65 8.60
C VAL A 282 4.51 6.01 9.84
N PRO A 283 4.21 4.69 9.85
CA PRO A 283 3.85 4.05 11.08
C PRO A 283 5.09 4.15 11.96
N ASP A 284 4.88 4.50 13.23
CA ASP A 284 5.87 4.33 14.28
C ASP A 284 6.34 2.86 14.27
N GLY A 285 7.34 2.50 13.45
CA GLY A 285 7.64 1.09 13.27
C GLY A 285 8.29 0.56 12.00
N ALA A 286 8.51 1.31 10.90
CA ALA A 286 9.17 0.70 9.72
C ALA A 286 10.17 1.60 8.91
N LYS A 287 11.42 1.72 9.41
CA LYS A 287 12.71 1.31 8.80
C LYS A 287 12.71 0.73 7.38
N THR A 288 12.29 1.42 6.33
CA THR A 288 12.75 1.07 4.98
C THR A 288 13.62 2.21 4.49
N VAL A 289 14.94 2.04 4.56
CA VAL A 289 15.85 2.91 3.84
C VAL A 289 15.63 2.61 2.36
N ALA A 290 14.98 3.53 1.64
CA ALA A 290 15.04 3.53 0.19
C ALA A 290 16.49 3.83 -0.18
N ILE A 291 17.25 2.77 -0.49
CA ILE A 291 18.58 2.95 -1.07
C ILE A 291 18.34 3.60 -2.43
N THR A 292 18.76 4.85 -2.57
CA THR A 292 18.65 5.56 -3.84
C THR A 292 19.47 4.84 -4.91
N ARG A 293 19.05 4.90 -6.18
CA ARG A 293 19.84 4.33 -7.30
C ARG A 293 21.28 4.88 -7.32
N ASP A 294 21.48 6.09 -6.78
CA ASP A 294 22.79 6.73 -6.62
C ASP A 294 23.66 6.11 -5.51
N GLU A 295 23.07 5.55 -4.45
CA GLU A 295 23.80 4.81 -3.40
C GLU A 295 24.20 3.42 -3.89
N ILE A 296 23.34 2.71 -4.63
CA ILE A 296 23.68 1.42 -5.27
C ILE A 296 24.86 1.58 -6.25
N SER A 297 24.90 2.72 -6.95
CA SER A 297 25.96 3.06 -7.90
C SER A 297 27.30 3.39 -7.24
N ARG A 298 27.27 3.99 -6.03
CA ARG A 298 28.47 4.24 -5.22
C ARG A 298 29.02 2.97 -4.59
N ILE A 299 28.16 2.12 -4.06
CA ILE A 299 28.55 0.84 -3.45
C ILE A 299 29.22 -0.07 -4.50
N LYS A 300 28.69 -0.12 -5.74
CA LYS A 300 29.31 -0.85 -6.86
C LYS A 300 30.67 -0.30 -7.32
N ARG A 301 30.96 0.99 -7.08
CA ARG A 301 32.28 1.59 -7.37
C ARG A 301 33.30 1.38 -6.26
N GLU A 302 32.84 1.27 -5.02
CA GLU A 302 33.72 1.17 -3.84
C GLU A 302 34.12 -0.26 -3.48
N THR A 303 33.34 -1.28 -3.84
CA THR A 303 33.69 -2.69 -3.61
C THR A 303 34.40 -3.29 -4.82
N GLY A 304 35.71 -3.05 -4.93
CA GLY A 304 36.55 -3.70 -5.93
C GLY A 304 36.91 -5.16 -5.59
N ARG A 305 36.93 -6.01 -6.63
CA ARG A 305 37.56 -7.36 -6.76
C ARG A 305 36.78 -8.55 -6.14
N ILE A 306 36.61 -9.74 -6.76
CA ILE A 306 37.27 -10.47 -7.87
C ILE A 306 36.24 -11.44 -8.51
N PRO A 307 36.23 -11.63 -9.85
CA PRO A 307 35.41 -12.64 -10.54
C PRO A 307 36.09 -14.01 -10.59
N GLN A 308 35.32 -15.10 -10.53
CA GLN A 308 35.76 -16.41 -10.99
C GLN A 308 34.66 -17.10 -11.80
N ASP A 309 35.02 -17.32 -13.07
CA ASP A 309 34.70 -18.43 -13.99
C ASP A 309 33.24 -18.46 -14.49
N GLU A 310 32.95 -17.81 -15.64
CA GLU A 310 33.11 -18.33 -17.04
C GLU A 310 32.27 -19.58 -17.29
N ASP A 311 31.06 -19.39 -17.84
CA ASP A 311 30.73 -19.85 -19.19
C ASP A 311 29.42 -19.19 -19.70
N ASP A 312 29.49 -18.75 -20.96
CA ASP A 312 28.44 -18.38 -21.91
C ASP A 312 27.69 -17.02 -21.79
N ALA A 313 28.32 -16.05 -22.45
CA ALA A 313 27.76 -15.07 -23.39
C ALA A 313 26.45 -15.54 -24.10
N GLU A 314 25.52 -14.71 -24.57
CA GLU A 314 25.68 -13.45 -25.31
C GLU A 314 24.29 -12.83 -25.59
N SER A 315 24.24 -11.49 -25.74
CA SER A 315 23.15 -10.67 -26.33
C SER A 315 21.92 -10.42 -25.42
N ARG A 316 21.39 -9.21 -25.21
CA ARG A 316 21.42 -7.92 -25.94
C ARG A 316 21.17 -6.80 -24.91
N TYR A 317 22.01 -5.76 -24.88
CA TYR A 317 21.61 -4.35 -24.66
C TYR A 317 22.84 -3.48 -24.88
N ALA A 318 23.05 -3.08 -26.13
CA ALA A 318 23.94 -2.00 -26.52
C ALA A 318 23.13 -1.08 -27.41
N TYR A 319 22.70 0.08 -26.91
CA TYR A 319 22.53 1.30 -27.70
C TYR A 319 22.30 2.48 -26.74
N LEU A 320 22.96 3.60 -27.05
CA LEU A 320 22.93 4.93 -26.44
C LEU A 320 24.04 5.25 -25.42
N ASP A 321 25.28 5.31 -25.92
CA ASP A 321 26.16 6.42 -25.58
C ASP A 321 27.09 6.73 -26.76
N HIS A 322 26.69 7.73 -27.55
CA HIS A 322 27.58 8.56 -28.36
C HIS A 322 26.70 9.62 -29.02
N MET A 323 26.77 10.85 -28.51
CA MET A 323 27.01 12.07 -29.27
C MET A 323 26.77 13.28 -28.35
N ASN A 324 27.84 13.74 -27.72
CA ASN A 324 28.01 15.16 -27.41
C ASN A 324 29.46 15.51 -27.72
N ASP A 325 29.69 15.97 -28.93
CA ASP A 325 30.72 16.96 -29.25
C ASP A 325 30.12 17.85 -30.34
N GLY A 326 30.08 19.15 -30.05
CA GLY A 326 29.54 20.16 -30.93
C GLY A 326 30.50 20.55 -32.06
N GLU A 327 29.94 21.20 -33.07
CA GLU A 327 30.36 22.51 -33.59
C GLU A 327 29.43 22.91 -34.74
N ASP A 328 28.99 24.17 -34.67
CA ASP A 328 28.68 25.14 -35.73
C ASP A 328 27.78 24.73 -36.92
N ASP A 329 26.62 25.40 -37.03
CA ASP A 329 26.40 26.36 -38.12
C ASP A 329 25.12 27.19 -37.88
N ASP A 330 25.24 28.46 -38.24
CA ASP A 330 24.25 29.54 -38.19
C ASP A 330 22.95 29.21 -38.96
N ASP A 331 21.81 29.74 -38.51
CA ASP A 331 20.95 30.60 -39.33
C ASP A 331 19.79 31.19 -38.51
N ASP A 332 19.73 32.52 -38.55
CA ASP A 332 18.61 33.41 -38.18
C ASP A 332 17.27 32.90 -38.70
N TYR A 333 16.20 33.08 -37.91
CA TYR A 333 14.99 33.83 -38.33
C TYR A 333 14.12 34.13 -37.09
N ASP A 334 14.01 35.42 -36.79
CA ASP A 334 12.88 36.05 -36.09
C ASP A 334 11.54 35.62 -36.71
N ASP A 335 10.52 35.40 -35.89
CA ASP A 335 9.30 36.22 -35.96
C ASP A 335 8.38 36.00 -34.75
N GLU A 336 7.94 37.14 -34.21
CA GLU A 336 6.92 37.34 -33.17
C GLU A 336 5.48 37.01 -33.68
N TYR A 337 4.48 37.30 -32.83
CA TYR A 337 3.02 37.24 -33.00
C TYR A 337 2.33 35.93 -32.60
N ASP A 338 1.15 35.95 -32.01
CA ASP A 338 0.46 36.87 -31.09
C ASP A 338 -0.64 35.99 -30.45
N ASP A 339 -1.32 36.53 -29.45
CA ASP A 339 -2.60 36.03 -28.93
C ASP A 339 -3.53 35.50 -30.05
N ASP A 340 -4.36 34.50 -29.74
CA ASP A 340 -5.79 34.59 -30.00
C ASP A 340 -6.57 33.40 -29.39
N GLU A 341 -7.45 33.80 -28.49
CA GLU A 341 -8.56 33.13 -27.82
C GLU A 341 -9.65 32.73 -28.83
N TYR A 342 -10.14 31.48 -28.85
CA TYR A 342 -11.50 31.14 -29.32
C TYR A 342 -12.11 29.93 -28.58
N ASP A 343 -13.33 30.18 -28.13
CA ASP A 343 -14.37 29.31 -27.55
C ASP A 343 -14.97 28.30 -28.54
N ASP A 344 -15.60 27.26 -27.94
CA ASP A 344 -16.81 26.50 -28.32
C ASP A 344 -17.11 26.12 -29.79
N ASP A 345 -17.31 24.82 -30.04
CA ASP A 345 -18.64 24.22 -30.33
C ASP A 345 -18.55 22.81 -30.96
N ASP A 346 -19.41 21.93 -30.42
CA ASP A 346 -20.12 20.77 -31.00
C ASP A 346 -19.70 20.18 -32.34
N TYR A 347 -19.45 18.86 -32.36
CA TYR A 347 -19.90 17.98 -33.44
C TYR A 347 -20.36 16.60 -32.92
N ASP A 348 -21.66 16.36 -33.12
CA ASP A 348 -22.34 15.06 -33.10
C ASP A 348 -22.07 14.27 -34.40
N ASP A 349 -22.07 12.95 -34.21
CA ASP A 349 -22.44 11.84 -35.11
C ASP A 349 -21.69 11.58 -36.44
N ASP A 350 -21.31 10.31 -36.64
CA ASP A 350 -21.53 9.53 -37.87
C ASP A 350 -20.79 8.16 -37.78
N GLU A 351 -21.55 7.16 -37.31
CA GLU A 351 -21.76 5.82 -37.91
C GLU A 351 -20.71 5.26 -38.89
N TYR A 352 -20.00 4.18 -38.51
CA TYR A 352 -19.42 3.20 -39.46
C TYR A 352 -19.26 1.81 -38.83
N ASP A 353 -19.80 0.80 -39.52
CA ASP A 353 -19.68 -0.65 -39.35
C ASP A 353 -19.78 -1.28 -40.77
N PRO A 354 -19.40 -2.55 -41.01
CA PRO A 354 -18.08 -3.19 -41.04
C PRO A 354 -17.74 -3.71 -42.47
N ASP A 355 -16.75 -4.62 -42.54
CA ASP A 355 -16.40 -5.55 -43.63
C ASP A 355 -15.20 -5.11 -44.51
N ASP A 356 -14.03 -5.76 -44.31
CA ASP A 356 -13.64 -6.92 -45.12
C ASP A 356 -12.18 -7.39 -44.85
N GLU A 357 -12.10 -8.68 -44.54
CA GLU A 357 -11.20 -9.73 -45.07
C GLU A 357 -9.68 -9.72 -44.78
N ASP A 358 -9.30 -10.75 -44.02
CA ASP A 358 -8.38 -11.84 -44.36
C ASP A 358 -6.88 -11.55 -44.63
N ASP A 359 -6.02 -12.18 -43.83
CA ASP A 359 -5.05 -13.13 -44.38
C ASP A 359 -4.50 -14.07 -43.29
N ASP A 360 -4.74 -15.36 -43.51
CA ASP A 360 -4.26 -16.53 -42.78
C ASP A 360 -2.73 -16.63 -42.76
N LYS A 361 -2.16 -17.17 -41.67
CA LYS A 361 -1.08 -18.18 -41.71
C LYS A 361 -1.10 -19.08 -40.48
N ASP A 362 -1.48 -20.33 -40.74
CA ASP A 362 -1.07 -21.52 -39.99
C ASP A 362 0.45 -21.71 -40.07
N ASP A 363 1.05 -22.27 -39.01
CA ASP A 363 2.04 -23.34 -39.11
C ASP A 363 2.19 -24.01 -37.73
N ASP A 364 1.82 -25.29 -37.70
CA ASP A 364 2.02 -26.27 -36.64
C ASP A 364 3.51 -26.66 -36.50
N GLU A 365 3.93 -27.11 -35.31
CA GLU A 365 4.57 -28.43 -35.05
C GLU A 365 5.37 -28.46 -33.73
N ASP A 366 4.88 -29.37 -32.86
CA ASP A 366 5.60 -30.43 -32.15
C ASP A 366 6.19 -30.27 -30.73
N ASP A 367 5.83 -31.32 -29.96
CA ASP A 367 6.10 -31.74 -28.58
C ASP A 367 7.58 -31.98 -28.24
N ASP A 368 7.93 -31.88 -26.95
CA ASP A 368 8.39 -33.04 -26.14
C ASP A 368 8.85 -32.64 -24.71
N GLU A 369 8.27 -33.35 -23.74
CA GLU A 369 8.71 -33.81 -22.39
C GLU A 369 9.92 -33.17 -21.67
N GLU A 370 9.80 -32.91 -20.34
CA GLU A 370 10.05 -33.92 -19.29
C GLU A 370 9.85 -33.35 -17.86
N GLY A 371 9.26 -34.17 -16.97
CA GLY A 371 8.80 -33.79 -15.63
C GLY A 371 9.82 -33.93 -14.49
N GLY A 372 9.51 -33.23 -13.38
CA GLY A 372 10.18 -33.37 -12.08
C GLY A 372 9.17 -33.71 -10.98
N ILE A 373 9.23 -34.95 -10.50
CA ILE A 373 8.39 -35.57 -9.46
C ILE A 373 8.59 -34.89 -8.09
N LEU A 374 7.49 -34.48 -7.42
CA LEU A 374 7.48 -34.15 -5.98
C LEU A 374 6.82 -35.28 -5.17
N ASP A 375 7.47 -35.58 -4.04
CA ASP A 375 7.34 -36.76 -3.17
C ASP A 375 5.96 -36.89 -2.47
N PRO A 376 5.30 -38.08 -2.46
CA PRO A 376 3.96 -38.31 -1.90
C PRO A 376 3.85 -38.25 -0.36
N LYS A 377 4.88 -37.77 0.36
CA LYS A 377 4.87 -37.64 1.83
C LYS A 377 4.41 -36.28 2.36
N LEU A 378 4.22 -35.26 1.51
CA LEU A 378 3.76 -33.94 1.98
C LEU A 378 2.24 -33.84 2.18
N GLU A 379 1.47 -34.78 1.64
CA GLU A 379 -0.01 -34.76 1.69
C GLU A 379 -0.57 -35.15 3.08
N LYS A 380 0.20 -35.90 3.88
CA LYS A 380 -0.24 -36.35 5.22
C LYS A 380 0.13 -35.42 6.38
N ILE A 381 0.99 -34.43 6.15
CA ILE A 381 1.42 -33.48 7.20
C ILE A 381 0.50 -32.26 7.26
N MET A 382 -0.10 -31.85 6.14
CA MET A 382 -0.98 -30.66 6.08
C MET A 382 -2.42 -30.91 6.60
N MET A 383 -2.88 -32.17 6.65
CA MET A 383 -4.23 -32.50 7.13
C MET A 383 -4.37 -32.50 8.67
N ILE A 384 -3.27 -32.70 9.41
CA ILE A 384 -3.28 -32.78 10.89
C ILE A 384 -3.11 -31.39 11.53
N GLY A 385 -2.51 -30.43 10.83
CA GLY A 385 -2.23 -29.08 11.36
C GLY A 385 -3.45 -28.15 11.42
N GLY A 386 -4.47 -28.36 10.58
CA GLY A 386 -5.65 -27.47 10.49
C GLY A 386 -6.66 -27.66 11.62
N ILE A 387 -6.83 -28.87 12.14
CA ILE A 387 -7.83 -29.20 13.17
C ILE A 387 -7.36 -28.75 14.56
N ALA A 388 -6.05 -28.79 14.84
CA ALA A 388 -5.48 -28.37 16.12
C ALA A 388 -5.55 -26.84 16.35
N ALA A 389 -5.47 -26.03 15.30
CA ALA A 389 -5.51 -24.57 15.40
C ALA A 389 -6.90 -24.03 15.79
N GLY A 390 -7.98 -24.66 15.30
CA GLY A 390 -9.36 -24.28 15.64
C GLY A 390 -9.74 -24.60 17.09
N VAL A 391 -9.34 -25.78 17.59
CA VAL A 391 -9.61 -26.23 18.96
C VAL A 391 -8.88 -25.35 20.00
N ILE A 392 -7.66 -24.90 19.69
CA ILE A 392 -6.88 -24.01 20.58
C ILE A 392 -7.52 -22.64 20.72
N ILE A 393 -8.09 -22.08 19.65
CA ILE A 393 -8.76 -20.77 19.69
C ILE A 393 -10.04 -20.83 20.53
N VAL A 394 -10.82 -21.91 20.42
CA VAL A 394 -12.04 -22.12 21.23
C VAL A 394 -11.70 -22.30 22.72
N ILE A 395 -10.63 -23.04 23.04
CA ILE A 395 -10.15 -23.19 24.43
C ILE A 395 -9.67 -21.86 25.01
N ILE A 396 -8.97 -21.03 24.22
CA ILE A 396 -8.53 -19.69 24.64
C ILE A 396 -9.73 -18.77 24.93
N ILE A 397 -10.78 -18.83 24.11
CA ILE A 397 -12.01 -18.05 24.32
C ILE A 397 -12.75 -18.51 25.59
N ILE A 398 -12.82 -19.82 25.85
CA ILE A 398 -13.45 -20.38 27.06
C ILE A 398 -12.66 -19.99 28.33
N VAL A 399 -11.33 -20.00 28.29
CA VAL A 399 -10.48 -19.60 29.43
C VAL A 399 -10.61 -18.11 29.74
N ILE A 400 -10.74 -17.26 28.70
CA ILE A 400 -10.99 -15.82 28.87
C ILE A 400 -12.38 -15.57 29.48
N LEU A 401 -13.40 -16.35 29.09
CA LEU A 401 -14.75 -16.24 29.66
C LEU A 401 -14.82 -16.69 31.13
N VAL A 402 -14.06 -17.72 31.52
CA VAL A 402 -13.97 -18.17 32.92
C VAL A 402 -13.21 -17.17 33.80
N GLN A 403 -12.19 -16.47 33.29
CA GLN A 403 -11.44 -15.47 34.07
C GLN A 403 -12.17 -14.12 34.20
N VAL A 404 -13.03 -13.75 33.24
CA VAL A 404 -13.82 -12.50 33.31
C VAL A 404 -15.05 -12.65 34.21
N PHE A 405 -15.60 -13.86 34.37
CA PHE A 405 -16.82 -14.10 35.15
C PHE A 405 -16.66 -14.98 36.41
N GLY A 406 -15.52 -15.66 36.59
CA GLY A 406 -15.27 -16.62 37.67
C GLY A 406 -14.39 -16.10 38.79
N GLY A 407 -14.66 -14.91 39.34
CA GLY A 407 -13.84 -14.34 40.41
C GLY A 407 -14.61 -13.45 41.37
N ARG A 408 -14.92 -14.01 42.56
CA ARG A 408 -15.21 -13.36 43.87
C ARG A 408 -16.66 -13.40 44.34
N GLY A 409 -16.92 -14.33 45.26
CA GLY A 409 -18.17 -14.46 46.01
C GLY A 409 -18.45 -13.27 46.96
N GLY A 410 -19.73 -12.97 47.12
CA GLY A 410 -20.26 -11.99 48.07
C GLY A 410 -21.79 -11.94 48.02
N SER A 411 -22.42 -12.43 49.08
CA SER A 411 -23.86 -12.49 49.35
C SER A 411 -24.59 -11.13 49.25
N GLY A 412 -25.80 -11.09 48.68
CA GLY A 412 -26.74 -9.96 48.81
C GLY A 412 -27.91 -9.98 47.83
N SER A 413 -29.14 -9.91 48.36
CA SER A 413 -30.45 -10.10 47.70
C SER A 413 -30.86 -9.09 46.60
N SER A 414 -31.69 -9.63 45.69
CA SER A 414 -32.87 -9.07 44.98
C SER A 414 -32.97 -7.57 44.74
N ASP A 415 -33.07 -7.18 43.45
CA ASP A 415 -34.33 -6.68 42.89
C ASP A 415 -34.32 -6.69 41.35
N ASN A 416 -35.49 -7.01 40.79
CA ASN A 416 -35.77 -7.12 39.35
C ASN A 416 -35.74 -5.74 38.66
N ASN A 417 -35.09 -5.64 37.49
CA ASN A 417 -35.78 -5.11 36.30
C ASN A 417 -35.08 -5.50 34.99
N SER A 418 -35.93 -5.71 33.99
CA SER A 418 -35.69 -6.14 32.62
C SER A 418 -34.78 -5.20 31.82
N GLU A 419 -33.81 -5.77 31.11
CA GLU A 419 -33.40 -5.33 29.77
C GLU A 419 -32.91 -6.56 28.98
N ASN A 420 -33.73 -6.93 28.01
CA ASN A 420 -33.54 -8.07 27.10
C ASN A 420 -32.53 -7.61 26.04
N THR A 421 -31.29 -8.14 26.07
CA THR A 421 -30.37 -8.04 24.92
C THR A 421 -30.32 -9.40 24.28
N GLU A 422 -30.98 -9.49 23.12
CA GLU A 422 -30.98 -10.65 22.23
C GLU A 422 -29.54 -10.90 21.75
N ILE A 423 -29.01 -12.08 22.08
CA ILE A 423 -27.83 -12.66 21.45
C ILE A 423 -28.27 -14.06 20.97
N GLU A 424 -28.78 -14.11 19.74
CA GLU A 424 -28.92 -15.26 18.84
C GLU A 424 -28.12 -14.82 17.59
N ASP A 425 -27.21 -15.56 16.94
CA ASP A 425 -27.06 -17.00 16.74
C ASP A 425 -25.56 -17.36 16.72
N VAL A 426 -25.13 -18.32 17.54
CA VAL A 426 -23.92 -19.10 17.25
C VAL A 426 -24.41 -20.34 16.51
N LEU A 427 -24.00 -20.47 15.25
CA LEU A 427 -24.30 -21.56 14.35
C LEU A 427 -24.31 -22.93 15.07
N GLU A 428 -25.50 -23.49 15.25
CA GLU A 428 -25.70 -24.88 15.62
C GLU A 428 -25.30 -25.75 14.41
N GLU A 429 -24.08 -26.27 14.42
CA GLU A 429 -23.66 -27.29 13.46
C GLU A 429 -24.32 -28.61 13.88
N ASN A 430 -25.43 -28.96 13.23
CA ASN A 430 -26.06 -30.26 13.42
C ASN A 430 -25.22 -31.35 12.75
N VAL A 431 -25.05 -32.47 13.44
CA VAL A 431 -24.25 -33.62 13.02
C VAL A 431 -25.14 -34.85 12.89
N GLU A 432 -24.96 -35.61 11.81
CA GLU A 432 -25.71 -36.84 11.55
C GLU A 432 -25.21 -38.00 12.44
N VAL A 433 -26.13 -38.63 13.19
CA VAL A 433 -25.80 -39.76 14.06
C VAL A 433 -25.51 -41.02 13.23
N PRO A 434 -24.32 -41.63 13.35
CA PRO A 434 -23.99 -42.85 12.61
C PRO A 434 -24.70 -44.09 13.17
N ASN A 435 -24.73 -45.17 12.40
CA ASN A 435 -25.19 -46.47 12.88
C ASN A 435 -24.12 -47.10 13.80
N LEU A 436 -24.50 -47.34 15.06
CA LEU A 436 -23.65 -47.91 16.11
C LEU A 436 -23.95 -49.38 16.41
N LEU A 437 -25.08 -49.92 15.92
CA LEU A 437 -25.50 -51.29 16.20
C LEU A 437 -24.48 -52.31 15.68
N GLY A 438 -24.14 -53.30 16.52
CA GLY A 438 -23.16 -54.34 16.20
C GLY A 438 -21.69 -53.91 16.29
N LYS A 439 -21.39 -52.62 16.49
CA LYS A 439 -20.03 -52.15 16.78
C LYS A 439 -19.67 -52.43 18.23
N SER A 440 -18.38 -52.55 18.53
CA SER A 440 -17.90 -52.50 19.92
C SER A 440 -18.03 -51.08 20.48
N TYR A 441 -18.08 -50.95 21.81
CA TYR A 441 -18.14 -49.64 22.47
C TYR A 441 -16.97 -48.73 22.09
N ALA A 442 -15.76 -49.29 21.91
CA ALA A 442 -14.58 -48.53 21.52
C ALA A 442 -14.69 -47.96 20.10
N GLU A 443 -15.13 -48.77 19.12
CA GLU A 443 -15.34 -48.35 17.74
C GLU A 443 -16.47 -47.31 17.61
N ALA A 444 -17.51 -47.45 18.43
CA ALA A 444 -18.61 -46.49 18.47
C ALA A 444 -18.18 -45.15 19.08
N LYS A 445 -17.39 -45.18 20.16
CA LYS A 445 -16.83 -43.98 20.79
C LYS A 445 -15.91 -43.23 19.83
N GLU A 446 -15.06 -43.94 19.09
CA GLU A 446 -14.19 -43.33 18.07
C GLU A 446 -15.02 -42.67 16.96
N ALA A 447 -16.00 -43.40 16.41
CA ALA A 447 -16.88 -42.88 15.36
C ALA A 447 -17.71 -41.65 15.78
N LEU A 448 -18.14 -41.58 17.05
CA LEU A 448 -18.87 -40.41 17.57
C LEU A 448 -17.95 -39.23 17.89
N ASN A 449 -16.74 -39.48 18.40
CA ASN A 449 -15.76 -38.43 18.70
C ASN A 449 -15.28 -37.70 17.44
N GLU A 450 -15.07 -38.42 16.33
CA GLU A 450 -14.74 -37.81 15.02
C GLU A 450 -15.82 -36.83 14.52
N LEU A 451 -17.07 -37.08 14.95
CA LEU A 451 -18.25 -36.29 14.64
C LEU A 451 -18.58 -35.26 15.73
N GLY A 452 -17.77 -35.15 16.79
CA GLY A 452 -18.03 -34.22 17.89
C GLY A 452 -19.24 -34.60 18.78
N LEU A 453 -19.73 -35.84 18.69
CA LEU A 453 -20.84 -36.38 19.49
C LEU A 453 -20.33 -37.13 20.73
N GLY A 454 -21.10 -37.07 21.82
CA GLY A 454 -20.82 -37.82 23.04
C GLY A 454 -21.39 -39.25 22.98
N ILE A 455 -20.84 -40.15 23.80
CA ILE A 455 -21.38 -41.50 24.01
C ILE A 455 -21.52 -41.77 25.50
N ASP A 456 -22.62 -42.40 25.91
CA ASP A 456 -22.81 -42.90 27.27
C ASP A 456 -23.37 -44.33 27.23
N VAL A 457 -23.18 -45.08 28.32
CA VAL A 457 -23.61 -46.49 28.39
C VAL A 457 -24.95 -46.57 29.12
N GLY A 458 -25.92 -47.17 28.45
CA GLY A 458 -27.22 -47.49 29.01
C GLY A 458 -27.22 -48.81 29.78
N GLU A 459 -28.14 -49.71 29.44
CA GLU A 459 -28.26 -51.01 30.08
C GLU A 459 -27.44 -52.09 29.39
N THR A 460 -27.01 -53.10 30.15
CA THR A 460 -26.47 -54.33 29.57
C THR A 460 -27.56 -55.40 29.52
N ARG A 461 -27.85 -55.95 28.33
CA ARG A 461 -28.91 -56.96 28.13
C ARG A 461 -28.44 -58.10 27.24
N SER A 462 -29.06 -59.28 27.34
CA SER A 462 -28.77 -60.40 26.43
C SER A 462 -29.47 -60.20 25.08
N SER A 463 -28.78 -60.50 23.98
CA SER A 463 -29.36 -60.56 22.63
C SER A 463 -28.95 -61.87 21.94
N ASP A 464 -29.86 -62.44 21.15
CA ASP A 464 -29.57 -63.60 20.28
C ASP A 464 -28.95 -63.16 18.93
N GLU A 465 -28.93 -61.85 18.65
CA GLU A 465 -28.48 -61.26 17.38
C GLU A 465 -27.05 -60.70 17.44
N TYR A 466 -26.58 -60.28 18.61
CA TYR A 466 -25.29 -59.61 18.80
C TYR A 466 -24.41 -60.36 19.80
N GLU A 467 -23.10 -60.36 19.57
CA GLU A 467 -22.12 -60.96 20.47
C GLU A 467 -21.88 -60.08 21.71
N ALA A 468 -21.44 -60.69 22.82
CA ALA A 468 -21.17 -59.96 24.05
C ALA A 468 -20.12 -58.85 23.85
N GLY A 469 -20.43 -57.64 24.31
CA GLY A 469 -19.62 -56.43 24.11
C GLY A 469 -20.00 -55.59 22.88
N GLN A 470 -20.93 -56.04 22.03
CA GLN A 470 -21.48 -55.25 20.92
C GLN A 470 -22.67 -54.40 21.34
N ILE A 471 -22.87 -53.27 20.68
CA ILE A 471 -24.01 -52.37 20.91
C ILE A 471 -25.29 -52.98 20.33
N ILE A 472 -26.35 -53.03 21.14
CA ILE A 472 -27.65 -53.62 20.78
C ILE A 472 -28.76 -52.58 20.61
N SER A 473 -28.55 -51.37 21.11
CA SER A 473 -29.47 -50.25 20.93
C SER A 473 -28.70 -48.92 21.00
N GLN A 474 -29.23 -47.90 20.34
CA GLN A 474 -28.78 -46.51 20.46
C GLN A 474 -29.99 -45.61 20.74
N SER A 475 -29.83 -44.57 21.56
CA SER A 475 -30.93 -43.71 21.99
C SER A 475 -31.46 -42.77 20.91
N VAL A 476 -30.65 -42.51 19.89
CA VAL A 476 -31.01 -41.71 18.71
C VAL A 476 -30.78 -42.56 17.48
N ASP A 477 -31.75 -42.62 16.57
CA ASP A 477 -31.69 -43.45 15.37
C ASP A 477 -30.59 -42.98 14.41
N ALA A 478 -29.98 -43.93 13.70
CA ALA A 478 -28.98 -43.63 12.68
C ALA A 478 -29.58 -42.76 11.55
N GLY A 479 -28.82 -41.75 11.12
CA GLY A 479 -29.25 -40.77 10.11
C GLY A 479 -30.02 -39.57 10.68
N THR A 480 -30.21 -39.50 12.00
CA THR A 480 -30.84 -38.33 12.65
C THR A 480 -29.82 -37.22 12.82
N GLU A 481 -30.16 -35.99 12.44
CA GLU A 481 -29.35 -34.80 12.74
C GLU A 481 -29.57 -34.37 14.19
N VAL A 482 -28.48 -34.20 14.95
CA VAL A 482 -28.50 -33.72 16.35
C VAL A 482 -27.46 -32.61 16.53
N GLU A 483 -27.65 -31.77 17.54
CA GLU A 483 -26.68 -30.72 17.88
C GLU A 483 -25.30 -31.33 18.18
N ALA A 484 -24.22 -30.67 17.76
CA ALA A 484 -22.87 -31.02 18.17
C ALA A 484 -22.78 -31.18 19.70
N HIS A 485 -22.01 -32.18 20.16
CA HIS A 485 -21.90 -32.58 21.57
C HIS A 485 -23.13 -33.26 22.19
N THR A 486 -24.18 -33.56 21.41
CA THR A 486 -25.26 -34.45 21.87
C THR A 486 -24.69 -35.80 22.28
N THR A 487 -25.12 -36.31 23.43
CA THR A 487 -24.67 -37.61 23.97
C THR A 487 -25.63 -38.73 23.55
N ILE A 488 -25.10 -39.72 22.83
CA ILE A 488 -25.85 -40.91 22.40
C ILE A 488 -25.68 -42.02 23.44
N VAL A 489 -26.78 -42.45 24.05
CA VAL A 489 -26.79 -43.55 25.02
C VAL A 489 -26.89 -44.87 24.26
N VAL A 490 -26.00 -45.82 24.55
CA VAL A 490 -25.96 -47.14 23.90
C VAL A 490 -26.12 -48.28 24.89
N ASP A 491 -26.98 -49.24 24.57
CA ASP A 491 -27.09 -50.48 25.35
C ASP A 491 -26.10 -51.53 24.81
N ILE A 492 -25.53 -52.35 25.69
CA ILE A 492 -24.49 -53.33 25.33
C ILE A 492 -24.99 -54.76 25.51
N CYS A 493 -24.61 -55.66 24.61
CA CYS A 493 -24.91 -57.08 24.71
C CYS A 493 -24.06 -57.71 25.83
N GLY A 494 -24.72 -58.33 26.82
CA GLY A 494 -24.07 -59.15 27.83
C GLY A 494 -24.32 -60.64 27.59
N ASP A 495 -23.38 -61.50 27.98
CA ASP A 495 -23.54 -62.97 27.90
C ASP A 495 -24.31 -63.58 29.10
N GLY A 496 -24.83 -62.73 29.99
CA GLY A 496 -25.57 -63.12 31.18
C GLY A 496 -24.69 -63.60 32.35
N SER A 497 -23.36 -63.56 32.24
CA SER A 497 -22.43 -63.86 33.33
C SER A 497 -21.96 -62.59 34.05
N GLU A 498 -21.91 -62.64 35.39
CA GLU A 498 -21.41 -61.53 36.23
C GLU A 498 -19.93 -61.72 36.57
N ILE A 499 -19.14 -60.66 36.41
CA ILE A 499 -17.71 -60.60 36.72
C ILE A 499 -17.46 -59.41 37.65
N GLU A 500 -16.53 -59.55 38.59
CA GLU A 500 -16.14 -58.47 39.49
C GLU A 500 -15.15 -57.50 38.82
N VAL A 501 -15.40 -56.19 38.96
CA VAL A 501 -14.47 -55.15 38.47
C VAL A 501 -13.15 -55.27 39.23
N PRO A 502 -12.00 -55.44 38.56
CA PRO A 502 -10.72 -55.57 39.23
C PRO A 502 -10.28 -54.24 39.85
N ASP A 503 -9.47 -54.29 40.90
CA ASP A 503 -8.83 -53.10 41.44
C ASP A 503 -7.76 -52.58 40.46
N LEU A 504 -8.00 -51.37 39.94
CA LEU A 504 -7.14 -50.68 38.97
C LEU A 504 -6.46 -49.44 39.54
N GLU A 505 -6.75 -49.04 40.78
CA GLU A 505 -6.25 -47.80 41.37
C GLU A 505 -4.71 -47.79 41.39
N GLY A 506 -4.10 -46.68 40.96
CA GLY A 506 -2.64 -46.52 40.90
C GLY A 506 -1.91 -47.31 39.80
N LYS A 507 -2.60 -48.17 39.03
CA LYS A 507 -2.02 -48.80 37.82
C LYS A 507 -1.85 -47.79 36.70
N SER A 508 -0.98 -48.08 35.73
CA SER A 508 -0.92 -47.28 34.51
C SER A 508 -2.15 -47.54 33.63
N GLN A 509 -2.48 -46.60 32.75
CA GLN A 509 -3.57 -46.77 31.77
C GLN A 509 -3.48 -48.11 31.02
N THR A 510 -2.30 -48.43 30.45
CA THR A 510 -2.08 -49.68 29.71
C THR A 510 -2.31 -50.93 30.58
N GLN A 511 -1.94 -50.88 31.86
CA GLN A 511 -2.18 -51.99 32.80
C GLN A 511 -3.67 -52.12 33.16
N ALA A 512 -4.38 -50.99 33.27
CA ALA A 512 -5.81 -50.95 33.55
C ALA A 512 -6.61 -51.53 32.38
N GLU A 513 -6.35 -51.07 31.16
CA GLU A 513 -6.97 -51.58 29.92
C GLU A 513 -6.73 -53.09 29.78
N SER A 514 -5.47 -53.53 29.90
CA SER A 514 -5.12 -54.96 29.81
C SER A 514 -5.85 -55.81 30.85
N SER A 515 -6.04 -55.29 32.07
CA SER A 515 -6.73 -55.99 33.15
C SER A 515 -8.23 -56.13 32.88
N LEU A 516 -8.85 -55.10 32.29
CA LEU A 516 -10.27 -55.11 31.92
C LEU A 516 -10.53 -56.01 30.72
N THR A 517 -9.72 -55.90 29.67
CA THR A 517 -9.85 -56.73 28.46
C THR A 517 -9.69 -58.22 28.77
N ALA A 518 -8.77 -58.60 29.67
CA ALA A 518 -8.59 -59.99 30.09
C ALA A 518 -9.83 -60.61 30.75
N LEU A 519 -10.73 -59.77 31.30
CA LEU A 519 -11.99 -60.17 31.91
C LEU A 519 -13.18 -60.04 30.93
N GLY A 520 -12.95 -59.61 29.69
CA GLY A 520 -14.00 -59.33 28.73
C GLY A 520 -14.82 -58.08 29.07
N LEU A 521 -14.21 -57.11 29.75
CA LEU A 521 -14.75 -55.79 30.01
C LEU A 521 -14.10 -54.76 29.07
N SER A 522 -14.83 -53.72 28.72
CA SER A 522 -14.33 -52.59 27.93
C SER A 522 -13.94 -51.42 28.85
N ALA A 523 -12.93 -50.64 28.48
CA ALA A 523 -12.50 -49.48 29.25
C ALA A 523 -12.98 -48.17 28.60
N ASP A 524 -13.62 -47.31 29.38
CA ASP A 524 -13.92 -45.93 28.99
C ASP A 524 -12.94 -44.98 29.70
N ILE A 525 -11.89 -44.55 28.99
CA ILE A 525 -10.85 -43.69 29.57
C ILE A 525 -11.30 -42.23 29.57
N SER A 526 -11.14 -41.61 30.74
CA SER A 526 -11.27 -40.16 30.96
C SER A 526 -10.10 -39.66 31.81
N GLU A 527 -9.81 -38.36 31.79
CA GLU A 527 -8.67 -37.79 32.51
C GLU A 527 -9.12 -36.69 33.49
N SER A 528 -8.45 -36.58 34.64
CA SER A 528 -8.71 -35.55 35.66
C SER A 528 -7.43 -35.17 36.41
N TYR A 529 -7.40 -33.98 37.03
CA TYR A 529 -6.28 -33.59 37.90
C TYR A 529 -6.38 -34.29 39.26
N SER A 530 -5.23 -34.63 39.84
CA SER A 530 -5.16 -35.20 41.18
C SER A 530 -3.82 -34.82 41.82
N ASP A 531 -3.89 -34.18 42.98
CA ASP A 531 -2.71 -33.84 43.79
C ASP A 531 -2.10 -35.07 44.46
N ASP A 532 -2.89 -36.14 44.63
CA ASP A 532 -2.50 -37.37 45.33
C ASP A 532 -1.97 -38.46 44.38
N VAL A 533 -2.41 -38.46 43.12
CA VAL A 533 -2.10 -39.49 42.13
C VAL A 533 -1.20 -38.93 41.04
N ALA A 534 -0.01 -39.52 40.86
CA ALA A 534 0.92 -39.09 39.82
C ALA A 534 0.33 -39.22 38.41
N SER A 535 0.72 -38.31 37.50
CA SER A 535 0.26 -38.29 36.11
C SER A 535 0.41 -39.65 35.43
N GLY A 536 -0.61 -40.05 34.65
CA GLY A 536 -0.64 -41.31 33.90
C GLY A 536 -1.08 -42.55 34.70
N ARG A 537 -1.55 -42.36 35.94
CA ARG A 537 -2.08 -43.44 36.80
C ARG A 537 -3.58 -43.33 37.01
N VAL A 538 -4.25 -44.46 37.23
CA VAL A 538 -5.68 -44.51 37.53
C VAL A 538 -5.96 -43.85 38.89
N ILE A 539 -6.86 -42.87 38.88
CA ILE A 539 -7.47 -42.21 40.06
C ILE A 539 -8.60 -43.08 40.61
N SER A 540 -9.53 -43.50 39.74
CA SER A 540 -10.74 -44.21 40.15
C SER A 540 -11.38 -44.96 38.99
N THR A 541 -12.25 -45.92 39.30
CA THR A 541 -13.11 -46.60 38.32
C THR A 541 -14.58 -46.50 38.69
N SER A 542 -15.45 -46.53 37.68
CA SER A 542 -16.90 -46.66 37.84
C SER A 542 -17.44 -47.64 36.80
N PRO A 543 -18.06 -48.78 37.18
CA PRO A 543 -18.32 -49.27 38.55
C PRO A 543 -17.06 -49.46 39.40
N SER A 544 -17.21 -49.46 40.73
CA SER A 544 -16.05 -49.47 41.66
C SER A 544 -15.45 -50.88 41.82
N ALA A 545 -14.19 -50.96 42.26
CA ALA A 545 -13.51 -52.25 42.41
C ALA A 545 -14.28 -53.22 43.32
N GLY A 546 -14.50 -54.46 42.85
CA GLY A 546 -15.26 -55.51 43.53
C GLY A 546 -16.77 -55.50 43.24
N GLU A 547 -17.30 -54.51 42.53
CA GLU A 547 -18.69 -54.54 42.06
C GLU A 547 -18.87 -55.55 40.93
N LYS A 548 -20.01 -56.24 40.93
CA LYS A 548 -20.36 -57.24 39.91
C LYS A 548 -21.04 -56.56 38.74
N VAL A 549 -20.48 -56.76 37.56
CA VAL A 549 -20.99 -56.26 36.29
C VAL A 549 -21.16 -57.41 35.32
N ALA A 550 -22.08 -57.29 34.37
CA ALA A 550 -22.19 -58.28 33.32
C ALA A 550 -20.93 -58.29 32.45
N LYS A 551 -20.48 -59.45 31.99
CA LYS A 551 -19.37 -59.52 31.02
C LYS A 551 -19.76 -58.78 29.73
N GLY A 552 -18.81 -58.01 29.19
CA GLY A 552 -19.06 -57.06 28.09
C GLY A 552 -19.37 -55.64 28.57
N SER A 553 -19.59 -55.42 29.88
CA SER A 553 -19.82 -54.08 30.42
C SER A 553 -18.61 -53.17 30.23
N VAL A 554 -18.89 -51.87 30.18
CA VAL A 554 -17.88 -50.82 30.12
C VAL A 554 -17.57 -50.32 31.53
N VAL A 555 -16.30 -50.21 31.86
CA VAL A 555 -15.81 -49.62 33.10
C VAL A 555 -15.16 -48.29 32.77
N LYS A 556 -15.68 -47.20 33.34
CA LYS A 556 -15.08 -45.88 33.25
C LYS A 556 -13.84 -45.82 34.12
N VAL A 557 -12.71 -45.45 33.54
CA VAL A 557 -11.41 -45.34 34.21
C VAL A 557 -10.96 -43.89 34.13
N VAL A 558 -10.72 -43.26 35.29
CA VAL A 558 -10.24 -41.87 35.37
C VAL A 558 -8.72 -41.90 35.57
N ILE A 559 -7.96 -41.28 34.67
CA ILE A 559 -6.48 -41.19 34.71
C ILE A 559 -6.05 -39.81 35.21
N SER A 560 -5.02 -39.78 36.06
CA SER A 560 -4.48 -38.54 36.60
C SER A 560 -3.67 -37.76 35.56
N LYS A 561 -3.90 -36.45 35.49
CA LYS A 561 -3.07 -35.44 34.80
C LYS A 561 -1.92 -34.91 35.69
N GLY A 562 -1.79 -35.38 36.93
CA GLY A 562 -0.90 -34.81 37.95
C GLY A 562 -1.55 -33.65 38.71
N SER A 563 -0.76 -32.92 39.49
CA SER A 563 -1.25 -31.72 40.19
C SER A 563 -1.48 -30.59 39.19
N GLU A 564 -2.52 -29.79 39.42
CA GLU A 564 -2.82 -28.62 38.59
C GLU A 564 -1.70 -27.57 38.66
N ALA A 565 -0.99 -27.50 39.80
CA ALA A 565 0.13 -26.58 40.02
C ALA A 565 1.39 -26.93 39.21
N ASP A 566 1.64 -28.21 38.92
CA ASP A 566 2.79 -28.65 38.11
C ASP A 566 2.60 -28.38 36.60
N ALA A 567 1.38 -28.01 36.17
CA ALA A 567 1.07 -27.68 34.79
C ALA A 567 1.43 -26.23 34.41
N GLN A 568 1.71 -25.37 35.40
CA GLN A 568 1.96 -23.94 35.20
C GLN A 568 3.42 -23.53 35.43
N VAL A 569 3.90 -22.60 34.61
CA VAL A 569 5.25 -22.05 34.67
C VAL A 569 5.19 -20.52 34.74
N ALA A 570 6.18 -19.91 35.41
CA ALA A 570 6.27 -18.46 35.52
C ALA A 570 6.88 -17.84 34.26
N VAL A 571 6.26 -16.78 33.75
CA VAL A 571 6.76 -16.04 32.59
C VAL A 571 8.04 -15.27 32.94
N PRO A 572 9.17 -15.49 32.23
CA PRO A 572 10.42 -14.79 32.52
C PRO A 572 10.37 -13.31 32.10
N THR A 573 11.26 -12.50 32.67
CA THR A 573 11.43 -11.09 32.27
C THR A 573 12.24 -10.97 30.99
N LEU A 574 11.62 -10.41 29.95
CA LEU A 574 12.17 -10.18 28.62
C LEU A 574 12.53 -8.72 28.37
N THR A 575 11.92 -7.76 29.08
CA THR A 575 12.19 -6.32 28.90
C THR A 575 13.67 -5.99 29.09
N ASN A 576 14.20 -5.07 28.28
CA ASN A 576 15.63 -4.71 28.24
C ASN A 576 16.58 -5.89 27.95
N ARG A 577 16.09 -6.91 27.26
CA ARG A 577 16.90 -7.99 26.67
C ARG A 577 16.88 -7.88 25.15
N THR A 578 17.85 -8.51 24.50
CA THR A 578 17.80 -8.74 23.06
C THR A 578 16.80 -9.85 22.73
N GLU A 579 16.33 -9.89 21.48
CA GLU A 579 15.44 -10.95 21.00
C GLU A 579 16.05 -12.35 21.16
N SER A 580 17.35 -12.49 20.92
CA SER A 580 18.07 -13.77 21.07
C SER A 580 18.08 -14.27 22.52
N GLU A 581 18.31 -13.37 23.48
CA GLU A 581 18.24 -13.69 24.90
C GLU A 581 16.80 -14.04 25.32
N ALA A 582 15.81 -13.32 24.81
CA ALA A 582 14.40 -13.58 25.12
C ALA A 582 13.94 -14.96 24.64
N LYS A 583 14.26 -15.33 23.40
CA LYS A 583 14.00 -16.67 22.87
C LYS A 583 14.64 -17.77 23.74
N SER A 584 15.87 -17.53 24.20
CA SER A 584 16.59 -18.46 25.08
C SER A 584 15.90 -18.61 26.44
N LEU A 585 15.45 -17.49 27.04
CA LEU A 585 14.73 -17.48 28.33
C LEU A 585 13.38 -18.17 28.25
N LEU A 586 12.62 -17.96 27.18
CA LEU A 586 11.32 -18.59 26.97
C LEU A 586 11.46 -20.11 26.81
N SER A 587 12.39 -20.54 25.96
CA SER A 587 12.67 -21.97 25.78
C SER A 587 13.09 -22.65 27.08
N ALA A 588 13.95 -22.00 27.88
CA ALA A 588 14.38 -22.52 29.17
C ALA A 588 13.23 -22.62 30.19
N ALA A 589 12.22 -21.75 30.09
CA ALA A 589 11.01 -21.78 30.93
C ALA A 589 9.94 -22.76 30.43
N GLY A 590 10.14 -23.43 29.29
CA GLY A 590 9.12 -24.30 28.68
C GLY A 590 7.97 -23.51 28.05
N LEU A 591 8.23 -22.27 27.64
CA LEU A 591 7.29 -21.36 26.98
C LEU A 591 7.64 -21.18 25.51
N GLY A 592 6.61 -20.89 24.70
CA GLY A 592 6.78 -20.59 23.28
C GLY A 592 7.05 -19.11 23.03
N SER A 593 7.65 -18.81 21.88
CA SER A 593 7.75 -17.43 21.39
C SER A 593 6.48 -17.09 20.60
N GLY A 594 5.79 -16.04 21.04
CA GLY A 594 4.59 -15.52 20.38
C GLY A 594 4.91 -14.52 19.28
N SER A 595 3.97 -13.59 19.05
CA SER A 595 4.15 -12.51 18.08
C SER A 595 5.26 -11.54 18.51
N VAL A 596 6.04 -11.09 17.52
CA VAL A 596 7.08 -10.08 17.71
C VAL A 596 6.72 -8.87 16.86
N SER A 597 6.55 -7.71 17.51
CA SER A 597 6.34 -6.43 16.84
C SER A 597 7.49 -5.47 17.15
N GLN A 598 7.53 -4.33 16.46
CA GLN A 598 8.57 -3.32 16.67
C GLN A 598 7.95 -1.93 16.86
N GLU A 599 8.48 -1.15 17.79
CA GLU A 599 8.03 0.23 18.09
C GLU A 599 9.23 1.15 18.33
N TYR A 600 9.08 2.45 18.12
CA TYR A 600 10.09 3.42 18.52
C TYR A 600 10.05 3.65 20.04
N SER A 601 11.22 3.92 20.64
CA SER A 601 11.33 4.22 22.06
C SER A 601 12.43 5.22 22.33
N ASP A 602 12.07 6.27 23.08
CA ASP A 602 13.02 7.29 23.51
C ASP A 602 13.97 6.81 24.62
N THR A 603 13.57 5.73 25.30
CA THR A 603 14.23 5.23 26.53
C THR A 603 14.90 3.87 26.36
N VAL A 604 14.48 3.08 25.36
CA VAL A 604 14.99 1.72 25.12
C VAL A 604 15.82 1.71 23.83
N ALA A 605 17.06 1.24 23.91
CA ALA A 605 17.96 1.19 22.76
C ALA A 605 17.44 0.26 21.65
N GLU A 606 17.79 0.56 20.40
CA GLU A 606 17.45 -0.27 19.24
C GLU A 606 17.90 -1.73 19.44
N GLY A 607 17.01 -2.68 19.14
CA GLY A 607 17.23 -4.12 19.28
C GLY A 607 16.93 -4.70 20.67
N TYR A 608 16.49 -3.89 21.64
CA TYR A 608 16.08 -4.34 22.97
C TYR A 608 14.56 -4.35 23.13
N ILE A 609 14.04 -5.28 23.93
CA ILE A 609 12.60 -5.44 24.16
C ILE A 609 12.05 -4.31 25.04
N ILE A 610 11.01 -3.63 24.54
CA ILE A 610 10.26 -2.57 25.21
C ILE A 610 9.26 -3.17 26.20
N SER A 611 8.47 -4.14 25.75
CA SER A 611 7.36 -4.72 26.51
C SER A 611 7.15 -6.19 26.14
N GLN A 612 6.43 -6.90 27.00
CA GLN A 612 6.09 -8.31 26.81
C GLN A 612 4.65 -8.58 27.25
N ASN A 613 4.06 -9.62 26.69
CA ASN A 613 2.75 -10.14 27.08
C ASN A 613 2.72 -11.67 26.89
N PRO A 614 2.37 -12.47 27.91
CA PRO A 614 2.02 -12.10 29.28
C PRO A 614 3.14 -11.40 30.08
N SER A 615 2.75 -10.70 31.15
CA SER A 615 3.68 -9.92 31.98
C SER A 615 4.65 -10.81 32.76
N ALA A 616 5.87 -10.33 32.99
CA ALA A 616 6.86 -11.06 33.76
C ALA A 616 6.32 -11.49 35.15
N GLY A 617 6.52 -12.75 35.50
CA GLY A 617 6.08 -13.36 36.77
C GLY A 617 4.67 -13.93 36.76
N SER A 618 3.88 -13.79 35.68
CA SER A 618 2.57 -14.44 35.58
C SER A 618 2.72 -15.97 35.49
N MET A 619 1.82 -16.71 36.15
CA MET A 619 1.72 -18.16 36.00
C MET A 619 0.86 -18.49 34.78
N VAL A 620 1.40 -19.27 33.85
CA VAL A 620 0.72 -19.68 32.62
C VAL A 620 0.97 -21.15 32.35
N ASP A 621 0.11 -21.77 31.56
CA ASP A 621 0.28 -23.18 31.21
C ASP A 621 1.56 -23.39 30.39
N LYS A 622 2.22 -24.52 30.60
CA LYS A 622 3.43 -24.88 29.85
C LYS A 622 3.13 -24.90 28.35
N GLY A 623 4.02 -24.33 27.54
CA GLY A 623 3.83 -24.15 26.10
C GLY A 623 3.09 -22.87 25.70
N THR A 624 2.62 -22.06 26.66
CA THR A 624 2.03 -20.74 26.37
C THR A 624 3.03 -19.86 25.60
N ASN A 625 2.53 -19.16 24.58
CA ASN A 625 3.31 -18.23 23.77
C ASN A 625 3.42 -16.85 24.44
N VAL A 626 4.64 -16.34 24.57
CA VAL A 626 4.90 -14.98 25.07
C VAL A 626 5.30 -14.07 23.91
N SER A 627 4.49 -13.06 23.66
CA SER A 627 4.72 -12.02 22.66
C SER A 627 5.50 -10.85 23.26
N TYR A 628 6.24 -10.11 22.44
CA TYR A 628 7.03 -8.96 22.90
C TYR A 628 7.30 -7.93 21.80
N VAL A 629 7.57 -6.69 22.20
CA VAL A 629 7.82 -5.54 21.32
C VAL A 629 9.29 -5.17 21.36
N VAL A 630 9.95 -5.06 20.20
CA VAL A 630 11.38 -4.71 20.08
C VAL A 630 11.54 -3.23 19.73
N SER A 631 12.44 -2.54 20.43
CA SER A 631 12.74 -1.13 20.17
C SER A 631 13.48 -0.93 18.86
N ARG A 632 13.10 0.13 18.15
CA ARG A 632 13.72 0.60 16.91
C ARG A 632 14.63 1.81 17.13
N GLY A 633 14.86 2.17 18.39
CA GLY A 633 15.52 3.40 18.81
C GLY A 633 14.55 4.59 18.83
N GLN A 634 15.11 5.80 18.87
CA GLN A 634 14.33 7.05 18.79
C GLN A 634 13.73 7.26 17.41
N GLU A 635 12.52 7.82 17.35
CA GLU A 635 11.86 8.18 16.09
C GLU A 635 12.62 9.36 15.45
N ASN A 636 12.88 9.29 14.14
CA ASN A 636 13.55 10.38 13.43
C ASN A 636 12.53 11.47 13.04
N VAL A 637 12.96 12.73 13.07
CA VAL A 637 12.16 13.89 12.71
C VAL A 637 12.24 14.14 11.21
N TYR A 638 11.10 14.03 10.52
CA TYR A 638 10.96 14.45 9.13
C TYR A 638 10.85 15.98 9.02
N ILE A 639 11.79 16.60 8.31
CA ILE A 639 11.86 18.05 8.13
C ILE A 639 10.68 18.54 7.28
N GLY A 640 10.36 17.89 6.16
CA GLY A 640 9.27 18.33 5.26
C GLY A 640 9.48 19.74 4.69
N ASN A 641 8.41 20.34 4.14
CA ASN A 641 8.51 21.66 3.52
C ASN A 641 8.36 22.79 4.54
N ALA A 642 9.50 23.36 4.93
CA ALA A 642 9.54 24.48 5.87
C ALA A 642 9.00 25.82 5.32
N GLU A 643 8.76 25.92 4.00
CA GLU A 643 8.26 27.14 3.34
C GLU A 643 6.73 27.17 3.20
N LYS A 644 6.02 26.13 3.69
CA LYS A 644 4.56 26.00 3.58
C LYS A 644 3.79 27.21 4.13
N ASP A 645 4.32 27.84 5.17
CA ASP A 645 3.73 29.01 5.83
C ASP A 645 4.46 30.34 5.46
N GLY A 646 5.26 30.30 4.41
CA GLY A 646 6.00 31.43 3.84
C GLY A 646 7.53 31.29 3.94
N SER A 647 8.25 31.84 2.96
CA SER A 647 9.73 31.72 2.86
C SER A 647 10.51 32.69 3.77
N SER A 648 9.89 33.33 4.77
CA SER A 648 10.59 34.26 5.66
C SER A 648 11.49 33.52 6.66
N GLU A 649 12.62 34.13 7.06
CA GLU A 649 13.53 33.56 8.08
C GLU A 649 12.77 33.14 9.36
N SER A 650 11.85 33.98 9.83
CA SER A 650 11.08 33.71 11.04
C SER A 650 10.11 32.53 10.89
N ALA A 651 9.44 32.40 9.75
CA ALA A 651 8.48 31.32 9.51
C ALA A 651 9.20 29.96 9.46
N VAL A 652 10.28 29.88 8.68
CA VAL A 652 11.10 28.67 8.55
C VAL A 652 11.74 28.28 9.89
N THR A 653 12.24 29.25 10.65
CA THR A 653 12.82 28.99 11.99
C THR A 653 11.77 28.45 12.96
N ASN A 654 10.57 29.03 13.00
CA ASN A 654 9.48 28.57 13.86
C ASN A 654 9.01 27.16 13.48
N TYR A 655 8.94 26.87 12.19
CA TYR A 655 8.59 25.54 11.70
C TYR A 655 9.60 24.47 12.15
N LEU A 656 10.90 24.72 11.93
CA LEU A 656 11.96 23.78 12.29
C LEU A 656 12.07 23.58 13.81
N THR A 657 11.99 24.67 14.58
CA THR A 657 12.03 24.59 16.06
C THR A 657 10.77 23.94 16.64
N GLY A 658 9.60 24.15 16.04
CA GLY A 658 8.35 23.46 16.40
C GLY A 658 8.41 21.95 16.23
N LYS A 659 9.25 21.45 15.30
CA LYS A 659 9.57 20.03 15.12
C LYS A 659 10.66 19.49 16.06
N GLY A 660 11.10 20.29 17.04
CA GLY A 660 12.15 19.90 17.98
C GLY A 660 13.57 19.93 17.41
N LEU A 661 13.79 20.61 16.28
CA LEU A 661 15.11 20.77 15.66
C LEU A 661 15.79 22.07 16.10
N LYS A 662 17.12 22.08 16.03
CA LYS A 662 17.92 23.29 16.25
C LYS A 662 18.14 23.98 14.91
N VAL A 663 18.23 25.31 14.92
CA VAL A 663 18.44 26.10 13.70
C VAL A 663 19.77 26.85 13.78
N SER A 664 20.58 26.76 12.73
CA SER A 664 21.74 27.62 12.49
C SER A 664 21.51 28.49 11.25
N ARG A 665 22.25 29.60 11.14
CA ARG A 665 22.01 30.62 10.12
C ARG A 665 23.27 30.98 9.35
N SER A 666 23.15 31.09 8.03
CA SER A 666 24.14 31.68 7.11
C SER A 666 23.46 32.61 6.11
N GLU A 667 24.22 33.38 5.33
CA GLU A 667 23.72 34.39 4.39
C GLU A 667 24.32 34.21 2.99
N ALA A 668 23.55 34.53 1.94
CA ALA A 668 24.02 34.58 0.56
C ALA A 668 23.25 35.63 -0.26
N TYR A 669 23.83 36.14 -1.34
CA TYR A 669 23.10 36.97 -2.30
C TYR A 669 22.23 36.09 -3.21
N SER A 670 21.10 36.62 -3.65
CA SER A 670 20.18 35.98 -4.59
C SER A 670 19.41 37.02 -5.39
N ASP A 671 19.42 36.87 -6.71
CA ASP A 671 18.70 37.77 -7.62
C ASP A 671 17.19 37.47 -7.67
N THR A 672 16.79 36.28 -7.22
CA THR A 672 15.40 35.79 -7.30
C THR A 672 14.70 35.73 -5.94
N VAL A 673 15.44 35.63 -4.84
CA VAL A 673 14.88 35.54 -3.48
C VAL A 673 14.97 36.89 -2.77
N PRO A 674 13.83 37.48 -2.34
CA PRO A 674 13.83 38.75 -1.62
C PRO A 674 14.70 38.73 -0.36
N LYS A 675 15.34 39.87 -0.06
CA LYS A 675 16.16 40.04 1.15
C LYS A 675 15.35 39.70 2.41
N GLY A 676 15.91 38.85 3.28
CA GLY A 676 15.30 38.39 4.52
C GLY A 676 14.48 37.09 4.40
N ASN A 677 14.31 36.56 3.18
CA ASN A 677 13.74 35.24 2.96
C ASN A 677 14.83 34.16 2.88
N VAL A 678 14.46 32.92 3.17
CA VAL A 678 15.34 31.76 3.11
C VAL A 678 15.52 31.33 1.65
N ILE A 679 16.78 31.19 1.22
CA ILE A 679 17.19 30.68 -0.09
C ILE A 679 17.14 29.14 -0.08
N SER A 680 17.64 28.54 1.00
CA SER A 680 17.72 27.10 1.16
C SER A 680 17.97 26.73 2.62
N TYR A 681 17.84 25.45 2.94
CA TYR A 681 18.21 24.90 4.24
C TYR A 681 18.83 23.51 4.10
N ASN A 682 19.68 23.12 5.04
CA ASN A 682 20.41 21.85 5.03
C ASN A 682 20.50 21.25 6.45
N PRO A 683 20.06 20.01 6.69
CA PRO A 683 19.38 19.09 5.76
C PRO A 683 18.10 19.69 5.17
N GLY A 684 17.89 19.50 3.87
CA GLY A 684 16.90 20.22 3.06
C GLY A 684 15.50 19.61 3.08
N ASN A 685 14.62 20.12 2.23
CA ASN A 685 13.25 19.65 2.11
C ASN A 685 13.20 18.13 1.88
N GLY A 686 12.31 17.44 2.59
CA GLY A 686 12.18 15.98 2.52
C GLY A 686 13.24 15.18 3.29
N SER A 687 14.17 15.82 4.00
CA SER A 687 15.16 15.11 4.81
C SER A 687 14.57 14.61 6.14
N THR A 688 15.08 13.47 6.60
CA THR A 688 14.78 12.91 7.93
C THR A 688 16.03 12.95 8.79
N VAL A 689 15.94 13.53 9.99
CA VAL A 689 17.09 13.74 10.89
C VAL A 689 16.79 13.22 12.29
N ALA A 690 17.82 12.90 13.06
CA ALA A 690 17.62 12.51 14.46
C ALA A 690 16.99 13.68 15.26
N PRO A 691 16.19 13.41 16.31
CA PRO A 691 15.66 14.43 17.19
C PRO A 691 16.74 15.39 17.72
N GLY A 692 16.46 16.69 17.71
CA GLY A 692 17.41 17.71 18.17
C GLY A 692 18.60 18.00 17.24
N SER A 693 18.61 17.46 16.03
CA SER A 693 19.59 17.80 14.99
C SER A 693 19.53 19.27 14.59
N THR A 694 20.64 19.80 14.08
CA THR A 694 20.73 21.20 13.63
C THR A 694 20.51 21.30 12.13
N VAL A 695 19.61 22.19 11.71
CA VAL A 695 19.34 22.57 10.31
C VAL A 695 19.90 23.96 10.06
N ASN A 696 20.76 24.11 9.06
CA ASN A 696 21.30 25.39 8.65
C ASN A 696 20.41 26.05 7.59
N ILE A 697 19.87 27.23 7.88
CA ILE A 697 19.13 28.06 6.92
C ILE A 697 20.06 29.08 6.27
N VAL A 698 19.92 29.28 4.96
CA VAL A 698 20.63 30.29 4.17
C VAL A 698 19.66 31.43 3.87
N VAL A 699 19.93 32.63 4.39
CA VAL A 699 19.05 33.80 4.25
C VAL A 699 19.56 34.71 3.13
N SER A 700 18.64 35.19 2.29
CA SER A 700 18.95 36.10 1.18
C SER A 700 19.31 37.50 1.67
N LEU A 701 20.41 38.01 1.12
CA LEU A 701 20.83 39.41 1.24
C LEU A 701 20.21 40.31 0.14
N GLY A 702 19.43 39.74 -0.78
CA GLY A 702 18.97 40.36 -2.03
C GLY A 702 19.99 40.18 -3.17
N PRO A 703 19.79 40.86 -4.32
CA PRO A 703 20.72 40.81 -5.45
C PRO A 703 22.13 41.27 -5.04
N GLU A 704 23.15 40.69 -5.67
CA GLU A 704 24.53 41.13 -5.40
C GLU A 704 24.71 42.60 -5.84
N PRO A 705 25.25 43.48 -4.98
CA PRO A 705 25.42 44.87 -5.34
C PRO A 705 26.42 45.03 -6.50
N VAL A 706 25.95 45.57 -7.62
CA VAL A 706 26.80 45.86 -8.78
C VAL A 706 27.82 46.95 -8.42
N LYS A 707 29.11 46.69 -8.70
CA LYS A 707 30.17 47.69 -8.50
C LYS A 707 29.98 48.83 -9.49
N THR A 708 29.96 50.06 -8.99
CA THR A 708 29.87 51.28 -9.80
C THR A 708 31.13 52.13 -9.69
N ALA A 709 31.42 52.88 -10.75
CA ALA A 709 32.50 53.86 -10.79
C ALA A 709 32.04 55.15 -11.48
N GLN A 710 32.75 56.26 -11.24
CA GLN A 710 32.48 57.52 -11.94
C GLN A 710 33.24 57.56 -13.27
N VAL A 711 32.53 57.76 -14.38
CA VAL A 711 33.14 57.96 -15.70
C VAL A 711 34.02 59.23 -15.67
N PRO A 712 35.29 59.17 -16.13
CA PRO A 712 36.17 60.34 -16.26
C PRO A 712 35.52 61.51 -17.01
N GLY A 713 35.78 62.73 -16.53
CA GLY A 713 35.25 63.95 -17.14
C GLY A 713 36.12 64.49 -18.27
N ALA A 714 35.68 65.59 -18.88
CA ALA A 714 36.45 66.29 -19.91
C ALA A 714 37.86 66.69 -19.38
N GLY A 715 38.89 66.47 -20.20
CA GLY A 715 40.29 66.72 -19.88
C GLY A 715 41.06 65.51 -19.33
N ALA A 716 40.38 64.41 -18.99
CA ALA A 716 41.02 63.17 -18.53
C ALA A 716 41.69 62.38 -19.67
N ASP A 717 42.60 61.46 -19.31
CA ASP A 717 43.19 60.50 -20.25
C ASP A 717 42.24 59.34 -20.56
N VAL A 718 42.27 58.83 -21.79
CA VAL A 718 41.47 57.66 -22.19
C VAL A 718 41.80 56.42 -21.35
N ASN A 719 43.05 56.28 -20.89
CA ASN A 719 43.45 55.18 -20.00
C ASN A 719 42.76 55.24 -18.63
N GLU A 720 42.25 56.40 -18.20
CA GLU A 720 41.46 56.48 -16.96
C GLU A 720 40.12 55.73 -17.08
N ILE A 721 39.59 55.55 -18.29
CA ILE A 721 38.36 54.78 -18.54
C ILE A 721 38.60 53.31 -18.14
N THR A 722 39.66 52.71 -18.67
CA THR A 722 40.05 51.33 -18.35
C THR A 722 40.53 51.18 -16.91
N ASN A 723 41.25 52.16 -16.36
CA ASN A 723 41.72 52.12 -14.97
C ASN A 723 40.57 52.14 -13.96
N ARG A 724 39.41 52.68 -14.33
CA ARG A 724 38.18 52.65 -13.52
C ARG A 724 37.30 51.44 -13.82
N GLY A 725 37.79 50.50 -14.63
CA GLY A 725 37.14 49.23 -14.94
C GLY A 725 36.05 49.32 -16.01
N PHE A 726 36.00 50.40 -16.80
CA PHE A 726 35.12 50.50 -17.95
C PHE A 726 35.78 49.95 -19.22
N VAL A 727 34.96 49.56 -20.19
CA VAL A 727 35.42 49.17 -21.53
C VAL A 727 35.42 50.39 -22.43
N VAL A 728 36.52 50.67 -23.15
CA VAL A 728 36.54 51.78 -24.11
C VAL A 728 35.86 51.33 -25.40
N GLY A 729 34.76 52.00 -25.76
CA GLY A 729 34.02 51.77 -27.00
C GLY A 729 34.59 52.57 -28.17
N ASN A 730 33.70 53.15 -28.97
CA ASN A 730 34.07 53.94 -30.14
C ASN A 730 34.88 55.19 -29.75
N ARG A 731 35.91 55.48 -30.54
CA ARG A 731 36.78 56.65 -30.40
C ARG A 731 36.58 57.60 -31.58
N THR A 732 35.97 58.75 -31.32
CA THR A 732 35.88 59.83 -32.32
C THR A 732 36.84 60.96 -31.96
N TYR A 733 37.19 61.79 -32.94
CA TYR A 733 38.20 62.84 -32.76
C TYR A 733 37.70 64.17 -33.28
N GLU A 734 37.75 65.20 -32.42
CA GLU A 734 37.27 66.55 -32.71
C GLU A 734 38.31 67.59 -32.29
N TYR A 735 38.30 68.76 -32.91
CA TYR A 735 39.12 69.89 -32.47
C TYR A 735 38.47 70.57 -31.27
N SER A 736 39.26 70.96 -30.27
CA SER A 736 38.78 71.69 -29.09
C SER A 736 39.70 72.85 -28.75
N ASP A 737 39.11 74.04 -28.60
CA ASP A 737 39.82 75.25 -28.19
C ASP A 737 40.15 75.26 -26.68
N SER A 738 39.63 74.30 -25.91
CA SER A 738 39.71 74.28 -24.44
C SER A 738 40.28 73.00 -23.83
N ILE A 739 40.33 71.90 -24.59
CA ILE A 739 40.82 70.60 -24.12
C ILE A 739 42.12 70.26 -24.86
N ALA A 740 43.18 69.97 -24.08
CA ALA A 740 44.49 69.61 -24.63
C ALA A 740 44.42 68.42 -25.57
N LYS A 741 45.34 68.36 -26.53
CA LYS A 741 45.45 67.24 -27.48
C LYS A 741 45.55 65.91 -26.75
N ASP A 742 44.90 64.89 -27.30
CA ASP A 742 44.85 63.50 -26.82
C ASP A 742 44.09 63.31 -25.48
N LYS A 743 43.39 64.33 -24.98
CA LYS A 743 42.48 64.24 -23.82
C LYS A 743 41.01 64.09 -24.24
N ILE A 744 40.21 63.53 -23.35
CA ILE A 744 38.75 63.34 -23.54
C ILE A 744 38.04 64.69 -23.62
N ILE A 745 37.21 64.90 -24.64
CA ILE A 745 36.24 66.00 -24.75
C ILE A 745 34.93 65.62 -24.06
N SER A 746 34.41 64.42 -24.34
CA SER A 746 33.17 63.90 -23.75
C SER A 746 33.13 62.37 -23.76
N CYS A 747 32.27 61.83 -22.88
CA CYS A 747 32.01 60.40 -22.74
C CYS A 747 30.51 60.12 -22.84
N SER A 748 30.14 58.99 -23.45
CA SER A 748 28.76 58.51 -23.49
C SER A 748 28.70 57.00 -23.25
N PRO A 749 27.96 56.52 -22.23
CA PRO A 749 27.27 57.30 -21.19
C PRO A 749 28.25 58.05 -20.26
N SER A 750 27.75 59.04 -19.51
CA SER A 750 28.52 59.81 -18.52
C SER A 750 27.96 59.62 -17.10
N GLY A 751 28.62 60.15 -16.07
CA GLY A 751 28.17 60.02 -14.68
C GLY A 751 28.64 58.74 -13.99
N THR A 752 27.90 58.27 -12.99
CA THR A 752 28.18 57.00 -12.29
C THR A 752 27.62 55.85 -13.11
N GLN A 753 28.47 54.87 -13.45
CA GLN A 753 28.13 53.73 -14.31
C GLN A 753 28.61 52.43 -13.67
N ASN A 754 28.03 51.31 -14.10
CA ASN A 754 28.48 49.98 -13.66
C ASN A 754 29.90 49.70 -14.20
N VAL A 755 30.75 49.11 -13.38
CA VAL A 755 32.06 48.63 -13.84
C VAL A 755 31.82 47.60 -14.95
N GLY A 756 32.57 47.70 -16.06
CA GLY A 756 32.38 46.92 -17.27
C GLY A 756 31.53 47.61 -18.35
N THR A 757 30.82 48.70 -18.04
CA THR A 757 30.06 49.46 -19.05
C THR A 757 30.99 49.99 -20.16
N THR A 758 30.55 49.86 -21.42
CA THR A 758 31.23 50.41 -22.59
C THR A 758 31.03 51.92 -22.67
N ILE A 759 32.12 52.68 -22.64
CA ILE A 759 32.13 54.14 -22.72
C ILE A 759 32.71 54.57 -24.06
N ASN A 760 31.88 55.21 -24.88
CA ASN A 760 32.33 55.87 -26.11
C ASN A 760 32.98 57.20 -25.75
N VAL A 761 34.12 57.53 -26.39
CA VAL A 761 34.91 58.73 -26.07
C VAL A 761 35.14 59.60 -27.30
N VAL A 762 34.95 60.90 -27.14
CA VAL A 762 35.38 61.92 -28.09
C VAL A 762 36.72 62.47 -27.63
N ILE A 763 37.76 62.43 -28.46
CA ILE A 763 39.14 62.78 -28.10
C ILE A 763 39.56 64.07 -28.82
N SER A 764 40.22 64.98 -28.09
CA SER A 764 40.68 66.25 -28.64
C SER A 764 41.87 66.08 -29.58
N ARG A 765 41.77 66.63 -30.79
CA ARG A 765 42.90 66.84 -31.72
C ARG A 765 43.78 68.04 -31.33
N GLY A 766 43.43 68.76 -30.26
CA GLY A 766 44.01 70.03 -29.86
C GLY A 766 43.32 71.23 -30.51
N VAL A 767 43.93 72.41 -30.40
CA VAL A 767 43.46 73.63 -31.06
C VAL A 767 43.71 73.49 -32.56
N CYS A 768 42.70 73.75 -33.38
CA CYS A 768 42.87 73.77 -34.83
C CYS A 768 43.70 75.00 -35.23
N LEU A 769 44.88 74.81 -35.82
CA LEU A 769 45.75 75.89 -36.31
C LEU A 769 45.32 76.45 -37.68
N HIS A 770 44.17 76.00 -38.18
CA HIS A 770 43.60 76.42 -39.47
C HIS A 770 44.55 76.28 -40.67
N PRO A 771 45.19 75.11 -40.88
CA PRO A 771 46.11 74.93 -42.00
C PRO A 771 45.41 74.99 -43.37
N ASN A 772 44.13 74.62 -43.40
CA ASN A 772 43.31 74.52 -44.61
C ASN A 772 42.07 75.40 -44.45
N VAL A 773 42.16 76.65 -44.92
CA VAL A 773 41.07 77.63 -44.97
C VAL A 773 40.60 77.74 -46.41
N ASP A 774 39.33 77.44 -46.66
CA ASP A 774 38.74 77.56 -47.99
C ASP A 774 38.57 79.02 -48.42
N ALA A 775 38.19 79.23 -49.68
CA ALA A 775 38.01 80.56 -50.25
C ALA A 775 36.91 81.40 -49.55
N SER A 776 36.04 80.78 -48.74
CA SER A 776 35.02 81.45 -47.95
C SER A 776 35.51 81.91 -46.56
N GLY A 777 36.78 81.64 -46.23
CA GLY A 777 37.35 81.93 -44.92
C GLY A 777 36.91 80.92 -43.85
N LYS A 778 36.46 79.72 -44.26
CA LYS A 778 36.09 78.63 -43.37
C LYS A 778 37.19 77.59 -43.34
N CYS A 779 37.63 77.19 -42.14
CA CYS A 779 38.54 76.06 -42.01
C CYS A 779 37.78 74.77 -42.35
N THR A 780 38.28 74.00 -43.31
CA THR A 780 37.63 72.76 -43.77
C THR A 780 37.71 71.63 -42.76
N GLU A 781 38.59 71.74 -41.76
CA GLU A 781 38.82 70.69 -40.76
C GLU A 781 38.07 70.89 -39.45
N CYS A 782 37.92 72.15 -38.98
CA CYS A 782 37.19 72.46 -37.73
C CYS A 782 35.92 73.28 -37.97
N GLY A 783 35.65 73.70 -39.21
CA GLY A 783 34.45 74.44 -39.58
C GLY A 783 34.40 75.90 -39.13
N LYS A 784 35.43 76.41 -38.44
CA LYS A 784 35.51 77.80 -37.95
C LYS A 784 35.58 78.78 -39.12
N THR A 785 34.75 79.83 -39.08
CA THR A 785 34.59 80.84 -40.14
C THR A 785 35.29 82.16 -39.76
N GLY A 786 35.58 83.01 -40.75
CA GLY A 786 36.21 84.32 -40.54
C GLY A 786 37.75 84.31 -40.52
N LEU A 787 38.38 83.30 -41.13
CA LEU A 787 39.83 83.09 -41.17
C LEU A 787 40.44 83.58 -42.49
N THR A 788 41.72 83.97 -42.48
CA THR A 788 42.45 84.46 -43.67
C THR A 788 43.08 83.31 -44.47
N PRO A 789 42.87 83.18 -45.79
CA PRO A 789 43.49 82.13 -46.62
C PRO A 789 45.02 82.31 -46.76
N THR A 790 45.80 81.24 -46.60
CA THR A 790 47.27 81.26 -46.82
C THR A 790 47.64 80.71 -48.21
N ASN A 791 48.51 81.41 -48.94
CA ASN A 791 48.99 81.06 -50.29
C ASN A 791 50.25 80.15 -50.24
N PRO A 792 50.46 79.19 -51.16
CA PRO A 792 51.60 78.27 -51.11
C PRO A 792 52.86 78.87 -51.72
N THR A 793 54.03 78.72 -51.09
CA THR A 793 55.34 78.91 -51.74
C THR A 793 56.36 77.84 -51.27
N THR A 794 57.22 77.47 -52.22
CA THR A 794 58.07 76.28 -52.42
C THR A 794 59.32 76.17 -51.50
N PRO A 795 60.02 75.01 -51.48
CA PRO A 795 60.90 74.55 -50.40
C PRO A 795 62.38 74.98 -50.53
N SER A 796 63.10 74.96 -49.42
CA SER A 796 64.57 75.08 -49.36
C SER A 796 65.19 73.97 -48.48
N GLU A 797 65.98 73.11 -49.09
CA GLU A 797 67.00 72.22 -48.50
C GLU A 797 68.41 72.85 -48.66
N PRO A 798 69.52 72.29 -48.15
CA PRO A 798 69.73 71.38 -47.00
C PRO A 798 70.93 71.80 -46.11
N THR A 799 71.12 71.16 -44.94
CA THR A 799 72.47 70.99 -44.34
C THR A 799 72.58 69.66 -43.58
N THR A 800 73.55 68.84 -43.97
CA THR A 800 74.18 67.73 -43.21
C THR A 800 75.60 68.19 -42.77
N PRO A 801 76.44 67.44 -42.01
CA PRO A 801 76.33 66.04 -41.55
C PRO A 801 76.79 65.78 -40.09
N SER A 802 76.61 64.55 -39.59
CA SER A 802 77.74 63.71 -39.13
C SER A 802 77.31 62.28 -38.77
N ASP A 803 78.00 61.34 -39.42
CA ASP A 803 78.00 59.89 -39.23
C ASP A 803 78.36 59.41 -37.82
N GLY A 804 77.91 58.19 -37.53
CA GLY A 804 78.36 57.36 -36.42
C GLY A 804 77.72 55.98 -36.47
N SER A 805 78.13 55.17 -37.43
CA SER A 805 77.82 53.74 -37.51
C SER A 805 78.72 52.95 -36.56
N GLU A 806 78.14 52.01 -35.80
CA GLU A 806 78.84 50.78 -35.46
C GLU A 806 77.86 49.63 -35.17
N SER A 807 78.30 48.46 -35.59
CA SER A 807 77.55 47.23 -35.78
C SER A 807 77.83 46.21 -34.68
N SER A 808 76.88 45.28 -34.55
CA SER A 808 77.06 43.84 -34.29
C SER A 808 77.15 43.29 -32.86
N SER A 809 76.30 42.27 -32.68
CA SER A 809 76.49 40.99 -31.95
C SER A 809 76.16 40.91 -30.46
N GLY A 810 75.28 39.94 -30.15
CA GLY A 810 75.59 38.88 -29.19
C GLY A 810 74.74 38.78 -27.92
N THR A 811 73.96 37.68 -27.85
CA THR A 811 73.45 36.97 -26.64
C THR A 811 72.43 37.71 -25.77
N GLY A 812 71.28 37.16 -25.37
CA GLY A 812 70.88 35.79 -25.06
C GLY A 812 70.33 35.79 -23.63
N GLY A 813 69.07 35.39 -23.41
CA GLY A 813 68.52 35.25 -22.05
C GLY A 813 66.99 35.37 -21.97
N GLN A 814 66.30 34.24 -22.14
CA GLN A 814 64.91 34.02 -21.72
C GLN A 814 64.81 33.91 -20.19
N THR A 815 63.81 34.56 -19.62
CA THR A 815 62.96 34.19 -18.47
C THR A 815 61.77 35.16 -18.56
N GLY A 816 60.50 34.81 -18.53
CA GLY A 816 59.79 33.83 -17.70
C GLY A 816 58.63 34.57 -17.05
N THR A 817 57.44 33.93 -17.06
CA THR A 817 56.15 34.28 -16.43
C THR A 817 55.39 35.50 -16.91
#